data_AF-A0A243R6A9-F1
#
_entry.id   AF-A0A243R6A9-F1
#
_cell.length_a   1.000
_cell.length_b   1.000
_cell.length_c   1.000
_cell.angle_alpha   90.00
_cell.angle_beta   90.00
_cell.angle_gamma   90.00
#
_symmetry.space_group_name_H-M   'P 1'
#
loop_
_entity.id
_entity.type
_entity.pdbx_description
1 polymer ?
#
loop_
_entity_poly.entity_id
_entity_poly.type
_entity_poly.pdbx_seq_one_letter_code
_entity_poly.pdbx_strand_id
1 'polypeptide(L)'
;MTPMIAQNVHGAIDAVWKFESARIIAGLTRMVRDVGLAEELAQDALVAALEQWPGQGVPDNPGAWLMTTAKRRAIDHIRRGERLERKHEEIAHALEQRSLEEGVDDDVLRLMFVSCHPVLPAEARAALTLRLLGGLTALEIARAFLVSERAVAQRIAKAKRTLAEERVPFELPPGPELAGRLASVLEVIYLIFNEGYSATSGDDLMRPSLCLEALRLGRLLAELAPRQAEVHGLVALMEIQASRSAARTGPSGEPVQLHEQNRGRWDQLLIRRGFAAMLRAREAGGPPGPYVLQAAIAVSHAQAKTAQETDWEQIAALYGALVRLVPSPVVQLNRAVALGMARGPQAGLDIVDTLTSDPALKNYHLLSGVRGDFLAKLGRHDEARTEFERAASLTHNAPERAFLLKRAATGTSRVAGVTLGQAAERFLAREDLDAETIRSYGQTLRRMCLDLGAGTPLAEVTAGKTSTVFAVAWNGAAAKTWNRHRAAVRSFSAWASIDDLSAGLARKPESRERRPSIGPPQLDALWECPNTAPREKTLWRLLHESAAAARTALSLNVEDLDLENRRGRVTTKNGPVRLSWRSGTARLLPHLVEGRTRGPLFLADRRPAPARMPGPADLCPDTGRGRLSYERAEYLFKQATRPLDPSGAGYTLHQLSHSRR
;
A
#
# COMPACT_ATOMS: atom_id res chain seq x y z
N MET A 1 -13.79 -15.53 28.54
CA MET A 1 -13.66 -16.09 27.17
C MET A 1 -14.75 -15.62 26.21
N THR A 2 -16.00 -15.45 26.68
CA THR A 2 -17.18 -15.09 25.88
C THR A 2 -17.04 -13.88 24.92
N PRO A 3 -16.40 -12.74 25.27
CA PRO A 3 -16.39 -11.57 24.40
C PRO A 3 -15.65 -11.77 23.06
N MET A 4 -14.52 -12.50 23.05
CA MET A 4 -13.78 -12.77 21.81
C MET A 4 -14.53 -13.72 20.88
N ILE A 5 -15.29 -14.68 21.43
CA ILE A 5 -16.10 -15.60 20.62
C ILE A 5 -17.24 -14.83 19.93
N ALA A 6 -17.94 -13.97 20.69
CA ALA A 6 -19.00 -13.12 20.13
C ALA A 6 -18.47 -12.17 19.03
N GLN A 7 -17.31 -11.54 19.22
CA GLN A 7 -16.68 -10.69 18.19
C GLN A 7 -16.31 -11.47 16.92
N ASN A 8 -15.85 -12.73 17.06
CA ASN A 8 -15.53 -13.58 15.92
C ASN A 8 -16.78 -14.00 15.13
N VAL A 9 -17.90 -14.29 15.81
CA VAL A 9 -19.18 -14.62 15.16
C VAL A 9 -19.75 -13.43 14.37
N HIS A 10 -19.70 -12.20 14.91
CA HIS A 10 -20.17 -11.02 14.17
C HIS A 10 -19.33 -10.77 12.90
N GLY A 11 -18.00 -10.87 12.99
CA GLY A 11 -17.12 -10.77 11.82
C GLY A 11 -17.37 -11.86 10.77
N ALA A 12 -17.72 -13.07 11.20
CA ALA A 12 -18.13 -14.16 10.30
C ALA A 12 -19.47 -13.87 9.62
N ILE A 13 -20.46 -13.32 10.34
CA ILE A 13 -21.77 -12.92 9.78
C ILE A 13 -21.57 -11.84 8.71
N ASP A 14 -20.82 -10.78 9.00
CA ASP A 14 -20.53 -9.70 8.04
C ASP A 14 -19.83 -10.22 6.78
N ALA A 15 -18.87 -11.14 6.94
CA ALA A 15 -18.18 -11.77 5.82
C ALA A 15 -19.13 -12.62 4.96
N VAL A 16 -19.90 -13.52 5.58
CA VAL A 16 -20.90 -14.35 4.89
C VAL A 16 -21.92 -13.49 4.16
N TRP A 17 -22.44 -12.43 4.79
CA TRP A 17 -23.40 -11.53 4.16
C TRP A 17 -22.83 -10.86 2.91
N LYS A 18 -21.58 -10.37 2.94
CA LYS A 18 -20.91 -9.77 1.77
C LYS A 18 -20.68 -10.74 0.60
N PHE A 19 -20.62 -12.06 0.86
CA PHE A 19 -20.53 -13.06 -0.20
C PHE A 19 -21.89 -13.57 -0.70
N GLU A 20 -22.87 -13.77 0.19
CA GLU A 20 -24.12 -14.47 -0.13
C GLU A 20 -25.33 -13.56 -0.38
N SER A 21 -25.32 -12.31 0.11
CA SER A 21 -26.46 -11.37 0.00
C SER A 21 -26.98 -11.22 -1.42
N ALA A 22 -26.10 -11.04 -2.41
CA ALA A 22 -26.45 -10.96 -3.82
C ALA A 22 -27.28 -12.16 -4.31
N ARG A 23 -26.87 -13.39 -3.94
CA ARG A 23 -27.54 -14.63 -4.34
C ARG A 23 -28.88 -14.78 -3.65
N ILE A 24 -28.95 -14.45 -2.36
CA ILE A 24 -30.17 -14.48 -1.56
C ILE A 24 -31.19 -13.48 -2.13
N ILE A 25 -30.81 -12.21 -2.26
CA ILE A 25 -31.70 -11.14 -2.76
C ILE A 25 -32.17 -11.46 -4.18
N ALA A 26 -31.30 -11.97 -5.06
CA ALA A 26 -31.68 -12.31 -6.42
C ALA A 26 -32.70 -13.46 -6.47
N GLY A 27 -32.46 -14.55 -5.74
CA GLY A 27 -33.40 -15.67 -5.64
C GLY A 27 -34.74 -15.29 -5.01
N LEU A 28 -34.76 -14.38 -4.04
CA LEU A 28 -36.00 -13.82 -3.49
C LEU A 28 -36.70 -12.89 -4.48
N THR A 29 -35.96 -12.08 -5.25
CA THR A 29 -36.54 -11.21 -6.28
C THR A 29 -37.25 -12.03 -7.35
N ARG A 30 -36.74 -13.21 -7.72
CA ARG A 30 -37.45 -14.17 -8.59
C ARG A 30 -38.81 -14.59 -8.01
N MET A 31 -38.88 -14.79 -6.68
CA MET A 31 -40.09 -15.23 -5.96
C MET A 31 -41.12 -14.12 -5.77
N VAL A 32 -40.72 -12.95 -5.26
CA VAL A 32 -41.65 -11.87 -4.88
C VAL A 32 -41.81 -10.77 -5.93
N ARG A 33 -40.99 -10.78 -6.98
CA ARG A 33 -40.99 -9.83 -8.12
C ARG A 33 -40.80 -8.35 -7.75
N ASP A 34 -40.36 -8.07 -6.53
CA ASP A 34 -40.01 -6.73 -6.04
C ASP A 34 -38.64 -6.79 -5.33
N VAL A 35 -37.69 -5.95 -5.79
CA VAL A 35 -36.31 -5.89 -5.28
C VAL A 35 -36.24 -5.29 -3.87
N GLY A 36 -37.13 -4.36 -3.54
CA GLY A 36 -37.22 -3.74 -2.22
C GLY A 36 -37.64 -4.74 -1.17
N LEU A 37 -38.75 -5.44 -1.42
CA LEU A 37 -39.28 -6.51 -0.58
C LEU A 37 -38.31 -7.69 -0.48
N ALA A 38 -37.65 -8.07 -1.58
CA ALA A 38 -36.63 -9.11 -1.57
C ALA A 38 -35.44 -8.77 -0.65
N GLU A 39 -34.97 -7.51 -0.65
CA GLU A 39 -33.91 -7.10 0.29
C GLU A 39 -34.40 -7.10 1.75
N GLU A 40 -35.62 -6.66 2.03
CA GLU A 40 -36.20 -6.67 3.38
C GLU A 40 -36.32 -8.10 3.94
N LEU A 41 -36.81 -9.04 3.14
CA LEU A 41 -36.90 -10.46 3.51
C LEU A 41 -35.53 -11.13 3.68
N ALA A 42 -34.51 -10.67 2.94
CA ALA A 42 -33.13 -11.11 3.12
C ALA A 42 -32.52 -10.52 4.41
N GLN A 43 -32.82 -9.27 4.76
CA GLN A 43 -32.41 -8.66 6.03
C GLN A 43 -33.06 -9.35 7.24
N ASP A 44 -34.33 -9.75 7.14
CA ASP A 44 -35.02 -10.57 8.15
C ASP A 44 -34.27 -11.87 8.46
N ALA A 45 -33.67 -12.51 7.44
CA ALA A 45 -32.85 -13.70 7.62
C ALA A 45 -31.48 -13.40 8.23
N LEU A 46 -30.89 -12.24 7.93
CA LEU A 46 -29.67 -11.75 8.58
C LEU A 46 -29.90 -11.45 10.08
N VAL A 47 -31.04 -10.83 10.43
CA VAL A 47 -31.44 -10.61 11.83
C VAL A 47 -31.56 -11.95 12.56
N ALA A 48 -32.21 -12.94 11.96
CA ALA A 48 -32.30 -14.28 12.55
C ALA A 48 -30.93 -14.95 12.76
N ALA A 49 -29.94 -14.71 11.88
CA ALA A 49 -28.56 -15.18 12.08
C ALA A 49 -27.86 -14.45 13.24
N LEU A 50 -28.02 -13.13 13.33
CA LEU A 50 -27.50 -12.30 14.43
C LEU A 50 -28.09 -12.69 15.80
N GLU A 51 -29.34 -13.13 15.84
CA GLU A 51 -29.99 -13.62 17.07
C GLU A 51 -29.52 -15.04 17.45
N GLN A 52 -29.38 -15.96 16.48
CA GLN A 52 -29.21 -17.39 16.77
C GLN A 52 -27.75 -17.85 16.82
N TRP A 53 -26.90 -17.37 15.90
CA TRP A 53 -25.53 -17.89 15.77
C TRP A 53 -24.60 -17.54 16.95
N PRO A 54 -24.75 -16.41 17.69
CA PRO A 54 -23.95 -16.17 18.90
C PRO A 54 -24.18 -17.20 20.02
N GLY A 55 -25.36 -17.82 20.07
CA GLY A 55 -25.71 -18.86 21.04
C GLY A 55 -25.49 -20.29 20.54
N GLN A 56 -25.70 -20.54 19.25
CA GLN A 56 -25.68 -21.88 18.65
C GLN A 56 -24.41 -22.20 17.85
N GLY A 57 -23.55 -21.20 17.59
CA GLY A 57 -22.44 -21.30 16.65
C GLY A 57 -22.86 -20.92 15.23
N VAL A 58 -21.85 -20.69 14.37
CA VAL A 58 -22.04 -20.46 12.93
C VAL A 58 -22.25 -21.83 12.25
N PRO A 59 -23.32 -22.03 11.44
CA PRO A 59 -23.55 -23.30 10.74
C PRO A 59 -22.43 -23.66 9.76
N ASP A 60 -22.25 -24.96 9.47
CA ASP A 60 -21.23 -25.44 8.51
C ASP A 60 -21.43 -24.89 7.08
N ASN A 61 -22.68 -24.59 6.70
CA ASN A 61 -23.01 -23.88 5.46
C ASN A 61 -23.89 -22.65 5.77
N PRO A 62 -23.27 -21.49 6.09
CA PRO A 62 -23.98 -20.26 6.45
C PRO A 62 -24.88 -19.72 5.33
N GLY A 63 -24.43 -19.80 4.08
CA GLY A 63 -25.17 -19.30 2.91
C GLY A 63 -26.45 -20.08 2.64
N ALA A 64 -26.37 -21.43 2.68
CA ALA A 64 -27.54 -22.28 2.55
C ALA A 64 -28.56 -22.07 3.69
N TRP A 65 -28.07 -21.85 4.93
CA TRP A 65 -28.92 -21.51 6.07
C TRP A 65 -29.67 -20.19 5.84
N LEU A 66 -28.94 -19.12 5.48
CA LEU A 66 -29.53 -17.80 5.22
C LEU A 66 -30.55 -17.84 4.07
N MET A 67 -30.20 -18.49 2.95
CA MET A 67 -31.11 -18.70 1.82
C MET A 67 -32.38 -19.44 2.24
N THR A 68 -32.26 -20.51 3.03
CA THR A 68 -33.42 -21.30 3.50
C THR A 68 -34.32 -20.48 4.42
N THR A 69 -33.73 -19.74 5.37
CA THR A 69 -34.45 -18.85 6.28
C THR A 69 -35.18 -17.75 5.51
N ALA A 70 -34.52 -17.12 4.52
CA ALA A 70 -35.12 -16.05 3.74
C ALA A 70 -36.24 -16.56 2.81
N LYS A 71 -36.06 -17.73 2.16
CA LYS A 71 -37.14 -18.35 1.36
C LYS A 71 -38.38 -18.65 2.20
N ARG A 72 -38.22 -19.14 3.43
CA ARG A 72 -39.35 -19.34 4.37
C ARG A 72 -40.06 -18.02 4.68
N ARG A 73 -39.32 -16.95 4.99
CA ARG A 73 -39.87 -15.60 5.22
C ARG A 73 -40.66 -15.09 4.01
N ALA A 74 -40.16 -15.32 2.78
CA ALA A 74 -40.86 -14.95 1.56
C ALA A 74 -42.15 -15.75 1.33
N ILE A 75 -42.13 -17.07 1.53
CA ILE A 75 -43.33 -17.92 1.48
C ILE A 75 -44.36 -17.46 2.51
N ASP A 76 -43.95 -17.16 3.74
CA ASP A 76 -44.83 -16.66 4.79
C ASP A 76 -45.37 -15.24 4.50
N HIS A 77 -44.61 -14.40 3.78
CA HIS A 77 -45.11 -13.11 3.28
C HIS A 77 -46.18 -13.32 2.20
N ILE A 78 -45.90 -14.12 1.17
CA ILE A 78 -46.83 -14.46 0.08
C ILE A 78 -48.15 -15.03 0.66
N ARG A 79 -48.05 -16.04 1.55
CA ARG A 79 -49.21 -16.64 2.25
C ARG A 79 -50.03 -15.65 3.07
N ARG A 80 -49.42 -14.56 3.57
CA ARG A 80 -50.14 -13.51 4.32
C ARG A 80 -50.87 -12.55 3.38
N GLY A 81 -50.26 -12.18 2.25
CA GLY A 81 -50.92 -11.40 1.19
C GLY A 81 -52.07 -12.16 0.54
N GLU A 82 -51.83 -13.42 0.15
CA GLU A 82 -52.85 -14.29 -0.46
C GLU A 82 -53.98 -14.67 0.50
N ARG A 83 -53.79 -14.59 1.83
CA ARG A 83 -54.89 -14.70 2.80
C ARG A 83 -55.79 -13.46 2.86
N LEU A 84 -55.32 -12.30 2.38
CA LEU A 84 -56.15 -11.10 2.21
C LEU A 84 -56.99 -11.13 0.92
N GLU A 85 -56.50 -11.75 -0.16
CA GLU A 85 -57.18 -11.74 -1.48
C GLU A 85 -57.78 -13.10 -1.93
N ARG A 86 -57.25 -14.21 -1.40
CA ARG A 86 -57.72 -15.62 -1.51
C ARG A 86 -58.04 -16.17 -2.91
N LYS A 87 -56.97 -16.53 -3.65
CA LYS A 87 -56.74 -17.79 -4.43
C LYS A 87 -55.22 -17.90 -4.71
N HIS A 88 -54.53 -19.04 -4.81
CA HIS A 88 -54.84 -20.48 -4.65
C HIS A 88 -53.53 -21.19 -4.22
N GLU A 89 -53.58 -22.35 -3.52
CA GLU A 89 -52.37 -23.11 -3.09
C GLU A 89 -51.49 -23.62 -4.26
N GLU A 90 -52.03 -23.60 -5.48
CA GLU A 90 -51.39 -24.04 -6.73
C GLU A 90 -50.20 -23.16 -7.15
N ILE A 91 -50.22 -21.85 -6.83
CA ILE A 91 -49.13 -20.91 -7.18
C ILE A 91 -47.88 -21.23 -6.37
N ALA A 92 -48.04 -21.56 -5.08
CA ALA A 92 -46.93 -21.90 -4.19
C ALA A 92 -46.19 -23.17 -4.67
N HIS A 93 -46.94 -24.22 -5.05
CA HIS A 93 -46.35 -25.48 -5.52
C HIS A 93 -45.64 -25.32 -6.90
N ALA A 94 -46.17 -24.44 -7.75
CA ALA A 94 -45.53 -24.08 -9.03
C ALA A 94 -44.27 -23.22 -8.83
N LEU A 95 -44.24 -22.34 -7.83
CA LEU A 95 -43.06 -21.55 -7.46
C LEU A 95 -41.95 -22.41 -6.83
N GLU A 96 -42.30 -23.38 -5.98
CA GLU A 96 -41.33 -24.35 -5.44
C GLU A 96 -40.67 -25.18 -6.54
N GLN A 97 -41.44 -25.66 -7.53
CA GLN A 97 -40.91 -26.42 -8.67
C GLN A 97 -40.07 -25.54 -9.61
N ARG A 98 -40.57 -24.36 -10.02
CA ARG A 98 -39.81 -23.43 -10.89
C ARG A 98 -38.55 -22.86 -10.23
N SER A 99 -38.49 -22.79 -8.91
CA SER A 99 -37.27 -22.35 -8.19
C SER A 99 -36.10 -23.34 -8.32
N LEU A 100 -36.32 -24.56 -8.82
CA LEU A 100 -35.30 -25.62 -8.90
C LEU A 100 -34.68 -25.80 -10.30
N GLU A 101 -35.30 -25.25 -11.35
CA GLU A 101 -34.91 -25.53 -12.75
C GLU A 101 -34.02 -24.46 -13.41
N GLU A 102 -34.04 -23.21 -12.93
CA GLU A 102 -33.14 -22.14 -13.43
C GLU A 102 -32.03 -21.81 -12.41
N GLY A 103 -30.79 -21.70 -12.89
CA GLY A 103 -29.58 -21.52 -12.06
C GLY A 103 -29.57 -20.25 -11.21
N VAL A 104 -28.90 -20.32 -10.06
CA VAL A 104 -28.73 -19.19 -9.12
C VAL A 104 -27.87 -18.07 -9.72
N ASP A 105 -26.98 -18.42 -10.64
CA ASP A 105 -26.03 -17.49 -11.25
C ASP A 105 -26.73 -16.56 -12.25
N ASP A 106 -27.71 -17.06 -13.02
CA ASP A 106 -28.56 -16.25 -13.90
C ASP A 106 -29.38 -15.21 -13.12
N ASP A 107 -29.82 -15.54 -11.91
CA ASP A 107 -30.52 -14.59 -11.02
C ASP A 107 -29.61 -13.44 -10.57
N VAL A 108 -28.36 -13.72 -10.21
CA VAL A 108 -27.41 -12.66 -9.86
C VAL A 108 -27.14 -11.74 -11.05
N LEU A 109 -27.08 -12.31 -12.27
CA LEU A 109 -26.98 -11.52 -13.50
C LEU A 109 -28.23 -10.65 -13.74
N ARG A 110 -29.44 -11.20 -13.57
CA ARG A 110 -30.71 -10.45 -13.61
C ARG A 110 -30.71 -9.30 -12.59
N LEU A 111 -30.24 -9.55 -11.36
CA LEU A 111 -30.17 -8.53 -10.31
C LEU A 111 -29.17 -7.42 -10.64
N MET A 112 -28.03 -7.72 -11.28
CA MET A 112 -27.12 -6.69 -11.80
C MET A 112 -27.80 -5.80 -12.84
N PHE A 113 -28.52 -6.38 -13.81
CA PHE A 113 -29.24 -5.63 -14.84
C PHE A 113 -30.33 -4.71 -14.26
N VAL A 114 -31.12 -5.22 -13.30
CA VAL A 114 -32.18 -4.43 -12.64
C VAL A 114 -31.58 -3.32 -11.77
N SER A 115 -30.51 -3.60 -11.02
CA SER A 115 -29.81 -2.58 -10.20
C SER A 115 -29.19 -1.47 -11.05
N CYS A 116 -28.75 -1.81 -12.27
CA CYS A 116 -28.20 -0.87 -13.24
C CYS A 116 -29.24 -0.40 -14.28
N HIS A 117 -30.54 -0.50 -14.02
CA HIS A 117 -31.56 -0.11 -15.00
C HIS A 117 -31.49 1.42 -15.28
N PRO A 118 -31.46 1.86 -16.55
CA PRO A 118 -31.27 3.27 -16.94
C PRO A 118 -32.42 4.22 -16.55
N VAL A 119 -33.55 3.70 -16.05
CA VAL A 119 -34.58 4.54 -15.40
C VAL A 119 -34.06 5.17 -14.10
N LEU A 120 -32.98 4.61 -13.53
CA LEU A 120 -32.29 5.13 -12.36
C LEU A 120 -31.13 6.05 -12.78
N PRO A 121 -30.96 7.23 -12.14
CA PRO A 121 -29.79 8.07 -12.38
C PRO A 121 -28.50 7.35 -11.95
N ALA A 122 -27.36 7.74 -12.52
CA ALA A 122 -26.07 7.05 -12.34
C ALA A 122 -25.68 6.81 -10.87
N GLU A 123 -25.83 7.81 -10.00
CA GLU A 123 -25.57 7.68 -8.56
C GLU A 123 -26.48 6.64 -7.89
N ALA A 124 -27.74 6.54 -8.32
CA ALA A 124 -28.70 5.59 -7.78
C ALA A 124 -28.38 4.17 -8.26
N ARG A 125 -28.00 3.99 -9.53
CA ARG A 125 -27.47 2.72 -10.05
C ARG A 125 -26.25 2.26 -9.22
N ALA A 126 -25.29 3.14 -8.99
CA ALA A 126 -24.08 2.81 -8.22
C ALA A 126 -24.38 2.48 -6.74
N ALA A 127 -25.18 3.30 -6.05
CA ALA A 127 -25.54 3.07 -4.65
C ALA A 127 -26.39 1.79 -4.48
N LEU A 128 -27.32 1.52 -5.39
CA LEU A 128 -28.16 0.33 -5.36
C LEU A 128 -27.33 -0.94 -5.66
N THR A 129 -26.45 -0.90 -6.66
CA THR A 129 -25.56 -2.03 -6.98
C THR A 129 -24.61 -2.35 -5.82
N LEU A 130 -24.00 -1.35 -5.18
CA LEU A 130 -23.16 -1.56 -3.98
C LEU A 130 -23.95 -2.10 -2.79
N ARG A 131 -25.22 -1.75 -2.66
CA ARG A 131 -26.09 -2.26 -1.60
C ARG A 131 -26.48 -3.71 -1.83
N LEU A 132 -27.03 -4.02 -3.01
CA LEU A 132 -27.66 -5.31 -3.32
C LEU A 132 -26.66 -6.38 -3.74
N LEU A 133 -25.68 -6.03 -4.58
CA LEU A 133 -24.65 -6.96 -5.04
C LEU A 133 -23.41 -6.90 -4.14
N GLY A 134 -23.03 -5.70 -3.70
CA GLY A 134 -21.88 -5.47 -2.82
C GLY A 134 -22.10 -5.86 -1.35
N GLY A 135 -23.34 -5.90 -0.89
CA GLY A 135 -23.67 -6.12 0.52
C GLY A 135 -23.25 -4.99 1.46
N LEU A 136 -22.86 -3.82 0.94
CA LEU A 136 -22.42 -2.68 1.75
C LEU A 136 -23.59 -2.06 2.52
N THR A 137 -23.30 -1.54 3.71
CA THR A 137 -24.21 -0.67 4.48
C THR A 137 -24.34 0.72 3.87
N ALA A 138 -25.45 1.41 4.18
CA ALA A 138 -25.63 2.81 3.78
C ALA A 138 -24.50 3.70 4.32
N LEU A 139 -23.99 3.42 5.52
CA LEU A 139 -22.83 4.07 6.13
C LEU A 139 -21.51 3.81 5.39
N GLU A 140 -21.23 2.57 4.98
CA GLU A 140 -20.04 2.26 4.16
C GLU A 140 -20.08 2.98 2.81
N ILE A 141 -21.24 2.95 2.12
CA ILE A 141 -21.43 3.68 0.85
C ILE A 141 -21.30 5.20 1.08
N ALA A 142 -21.88 5.74 2.15
CA ALA A 142 -21.81 7.18 2.46
C ALA A 142 -20.38 7.66 2.70
N ARG A 143 -19.59 6.91 3.48
CA ARG A 143 -18.14 7.15 3.63
C ARG A 143 -17.42 7.03 2.30
N ALA A 144 -17.77 6.04 1.50
CA ALA A 144 -17.13 5.76 0.22
C ALA A 144 -17.44 6.78 -0.90
N PHE A 145 -18.45 7.64 -0.73
CA PHE A 145 -18.77 8.76 -1.64
C PHE A 145 -18.70 10.15 -0.97
N LEU A 146 -18.26 10.25 0.29
CA LEU A 146 -18.24 11.47 1.11
C LEU A 146 -19.58 12.26 1.13
N VAL A 147 -20.68 11.52 1.23
CA VAL A 147 -22.05 12.06 1.40
C VAL A 147 -22.64 11.62 2.74
N SER A 148 -23.77 12.19 3.16
CA SER A 148 -24.44 11.73 4.38
C SER A 148 -25.09 10.35 4.22
N GLU A 149 -25.08 9.56 5.28
CA GLU A 149 -25.77 8.25 5.33
C GLU A 149 -27.27 8.39 5.01
N ARG A 150 -27.90 9.46 5.51
CA ARG A 150 -29.30 9.79 5.19
C ARG A 150 -29.52 9.99 3.69
N ALA A 151 -28.62 10.70 3.00
CA ALA A 151 -28.74 10.90 1.55
C ALA A 151 -28.59 9.58 0.78
N VAL A 152 -27.69 8.69 1.21
CA VAL A 152 -27.54 7.35 0.61
C VAL A 152 -28.78 6.49 0.85
N ALA A 153 -29.27 6.42 2.10
CA ALA A 153 -30.47 5.65 2.44
C ALA A 153 -31.69 6.13 1.64
N GLN A 154 -31.88 7.46 1.53
CA GLN A 154 -32.93 8.05 0.70
C GLN A 154 -32.74 7.74 -0.80
N ARG A 155 -31.51 7.79 -1.32
CA ARG A 155 -31.19 7.45 -2.71
C ARG A 155 -31.52 5.99 -3.03
N ILE A 156 -31.14 5.05 -2.17
CA ILE A 156 -31.44 3.61 -2.31
C ILE A 156 -32.95 3.35 -2.21
N ALA A 157 -33.63 3.92 -1.20
CA ALA A 157 -35.07 3.75 -1.02
C ALA A 157 -35.87 4.32 -2.21
N LYS A 158 -35.48 5.48 -2.74
CA LYS A 158 -36.07 6.04 -3.96
C LYS A 158 -35.82 5.13 -5.17
N ALA A 159 -34.60 4.62 -5.34
CA ALA A 159 -34.24 3.75 -6.46
C ALA A 159 -35.11 2.48 -6.51
N LYS A 160 -35.25 1.79 -5.37
CA LYS A 160 -36.15 0.63 -5.22
C LYS A 160 -37.58 0.97 -5.61
N ARG A 161 -38.11 2.07 -5.09
CA ARG A 161 -39.49 2.51 -5.36
C ARG A 161 -39.70 2.79 -6.84
N THR A 162 -38.79 3.50 -7.49
CA THR A 162 -38.86 3.75 -8.94
C THR A 162 -38.81 2.45 -9.74
N LEU A 163 -37.99 1.46 -9.37
CA LEU A 163 -38.01 0.15 -10.06
C LEU A 163 -39.37 -0.59 -9.94
N ALA A 164 -40.03 -0.48 -8.79
CA ALA A 164 -41.35 -1.07 -8.54
C ALA A 164 -42.49 -0.30 -9.24
N GLU A 165 -42.48 1.04 -9.16
CA GLU A 165 -43.42 1.94 -9.85
C GLU A 165 -43.38 1.73 -11.37
N GLU A 166 -42.18 1.62 -11.95
CA GLU A 166 -41.92 1.38 -13.37
C GLU A 166 -42.03 -0.10 -13.77
N ARG A 167 -42.32 -1.00 -12.81
CA ARG A 167 -42.51 -2.45 -12.99
C ARG A 167 -41.38 -3.12 -13.80
N VAL A 168 -40.14 -2.78 -13.50
CA VAL A 168 -38.97 -3.29 -14.22
C VAL A 168 -38.90 -4.83 -14.11
N PRO A 169 -38.93 -5.58 -15.22
CA PRO A 169 -39.00 -7.04 -15.16
C PRO A 169 -37.68 -7.64 -14.66
N PHE A 170 -37.80 -8.62 -13.76
CA PHE A 170 -36.67 -9.44 -13.29
C PHE A 170 -36.36 -10.57 -14.28
N GLU A 171 -35.90 -10.19 -15.48
CA GLU A 171 -35.62 -11.09 -16.59
C GLU A 171 -34.33 -10.68 -17.30
N LEU A 172 -33.69 -11.61 -18.01
CA LEU A 172 -32.54 -11.26 -18.84
C LEU A 172 -33.04 -10.60 -20.13
N PRO A 173 -32.51 -9.42 -20.53
CA PRO A 173 -32.91 -8.77 -21.76
C PRO A 173 -32.59 -9.67 -22.98
N PRO A 174 -33.48 -9.76 -23.98
CA PRO A 174 -33.24 -10.56 -25.18
C PRO A 174 -32.00 -10.06 -25.94
N GLY A 175 -31.37 -10.95 -26.73
CA GLY A 175 -30.04 -10.75 -27.32
C GLY A 175 -29.72 -9.35 -27.87
N PRO A 176 -30.59 -8.70 -28.68
CA PRO A 176 -30.34 -7.35 -29.19
C PRO A 176 -30.29 -6.26 -28.10
N GLU A 177 -31.12 -6.36 -27.06
CA GLU A 177 -31.15 -5.40 -25.95
C GLU A 177 -30.02 -5.64 -24.94
N LEU A 178 -29.55 -6.88 -24.82
CA LEU A 178 -28.49 -7.29 -23.90
C LEU A 178 -27.26 -6.39 -24.01
N ALA A 179 -26.84 -6.00 -25.21
CA ALA A 179 -25.68 -5.13 -25.41
C ALA A 179 -25.86 -3.73 -24.79
N GLY A 180 -27.01 -3.08 -25.02
CA GLY A 180 -27.31 -1.76 -24.46
C GLY A 180 -27.47 -1.79 -22.93
N ARG A 181 -28.12 -2.84 -22.40
CA ARG A 181 -28.23 -3.05 -20.96
C ARG A 181 -26.88 -3.35 -20.32
N LEU A 182 -26.00 -4.10 -21.00
CA LEU A 182 -24.68 -4.46 -20.52
C LEU A 182 -23.75 -3.24 -20.44
N ALA A 183 -23.84 -2.32 -21.40
CA ALA A 183 -23.13 -1.04 -21.33
C ALA A 183 -23.45 -0.27 -20.05
N SER A 184 -24.72 -0.26 -19.60
CA SER A 184 -25.13 0.34 -18.32
C SER A 184 -24.50 -0.33 -17.10
N VAL A 185 -24.41 -1.67 -17.09
CA VAL A 185 -23.76 -2.41 -15.99
C VAL A 185 -22.26 -2.12 -15.95
N LEU A 186 -21.59 -2.12 -17.11
CA LEU A 186 -20.16 -1.83 -17.23
C LEU A 186 -19.83 -0.38 -16.82
N GLU A 187 -20.65 0.59 -17.23
CA GLU A 187 -20.57 1.99 -16.79
C GLU A 187 -20.62 2.11 -15.26
N VAL A 188 -21.57 1.44 -14.62
CA VAL A 188 -21.75 1.50 -13.16
C VAL A 188 -20.57 0.86 -12.42
N ILE A 189 -20.10 -0.30 -12.87
CA ILE A 189 -18.92 -0.96 -12.27
C ILE A 189 -17.67 -0.08 -12.44
N TYR A 190 -17.46 0.53 -13.62
CA TYR A 190 -16.31 1.39 -13.85
C TYR A 190 -16.40 2.73 -13.09
N LEU A 191 -17.60 3.28 -12.90
CA LEU A 191 -17.83 4.47 -12.08
C LEU A 191 -17.45 4.20 -10.61
N ILE A 192 -17.86 3.06 -10.05
CA ILE A 192 -17.47 2.63 -8.70
C ILE A 192 -15.94 2.47 -8.62
N PHE A 193 -15.31 1.86 -9.64
CA PHE A 193 -13.85 1.71 -9.69
C PHE A 193 -13.13 3.06 -9.73
N ASN A 194 -13.58 3.99 -10.56
CA ASN A 194 -12.93 5.31 -10.73
C ASN A 194 -13.00 6.14 -9.45
N GLU A 195 -14.14 6.19 -8.76
CA GLU A 195 -14.26 6.88 -7.45
C GLU A 195 -13.36 6.25 -6.38
N GLY A 196 -13.07 4.94 -6.49
CA GLY A 196 -12.05 4.28 -5.69
C GLY A 196 -10.61 4.61 -6.11
N TYR A 197 -10.33 4.72 -7.41
CA TYR A 197 -8.98 4.76 -7.98
C TYR A 197 -8.38 6.17 -8.09
N SER A 198 -9.23 7.19 -8.22
CA SER A 198 -8.89 8.61 -8.07
C SER A 198 -10.06 9.27 -7.34
N ALA A 199 -9.94 9.43 -6.02
CA ALA A 199 -11.04 9.91 -5.20
C ALA A 199 -11.39 11.37 -5.57
N THR A 200 -12.63 11.62 -6.01
CA THR A 200 -13.07 12.93 -6.51
C THR A 200 -12.95 14.05 -5.46
N SER A 201 -12.94 13.70 -4.18
CA SER A 201 -12.81 14.63 -3.06
C SER A 201 -12.21 13.98 -1.80
N GLY A 202 -11.74 14.82 -0.88
CA GLY A 202 -11.27 14.42 0.46
C GLY A 202 -9.74 14.40 0.61
N ASP A 203 -9.29 13.85 1.73
CA ASP A 203 -7.89 13.86 2.16
C ASP A 203 -7.08 12.67 1.59
N ASP A 204 -7.75 11.59 1.17
CA ASP A 204 -7.13 10.42 0.56
C ASP A 204 -7.08 10.53 -0.98
N LEU A 205 -5.99 10.06 -1.58
CA LEU A 205 -5.85 9.98 -3.04
C LEU A 205 -6.71 8.85 -3.67
N MET A 206 -6.97 7.79 -2.90
CA MET A 206 -7.69 6.59 -3.35
C MET A 206 -8.52 6.01 -2.20
N ARG A 207 -9.58 5.29 -2.53
CA ARG A 207 -10.41 4.51 -1.59
C ARG A 207 -10.33 3.02 -1.98
N PRO A 208 -9.29 2.27 -1.55
CA PRO A 208 -9.01 0.93 -2.07
C PRO A 208 -10.13 -0.10 -1.90
N SER A 209 -11.00 0.08 -0.88
CA SER A 209 -12.19 -0.74 -0.68
C SER A 209 -13.16 -0.71 -1.87
N LEU A 210 -13.38 0.47 -2.48
CA LEU A 210 -14.21 0.58 -3.69
C LEU A 210 -13.56 -0.09 -4.90
N CYS A 211 -12.24 0.06 -5.08
CA CYS A 211 -11.52 -0.62 -6.16
C CYS A 211 -11.66 -2.15 -6.07
N LEU A 212 -11.51 -2.68 -4.86
CA LEU A 212 -11.64 -4.12 -4.59
C LEU A 212 -13.07 -4.61 -4.84
N GLU A 213 -14.07 -3.81 -4.47
CA GLU A 213 -15.48 -4.16 -4.68
C GLU A 213 -15.86 -4.11 -6.17
N ALA A 214 -15.46 -3.07 -6.91
CA ALA A 214 -15.66 -3.03 -8.36
C ALA A 214 -14.93 -4.16 -9.09
N LEU A 215 -13.71 -4.54 -8.65
CA LEU A 215 -13.01 -5.73 -9.16
C LEU A 215 -13.77 -7.03 -8.87
N ARG A 216 -14.40 -7.16 -7.69
CA ARG A 216 -15.24 -8.32 -7.33
C ARG A 216 -16.46 -8.41 -8.25
N LEU A 217 -17.20 -7.31 -8.40
CA LEU A 217 -18.37 -7.20 -9.27
C LEU A 217 -18.02 -7.46 -10.75
N GLY A 218 -16.91 -6.90 -11.24
CA GLY A 218 -16.45 -7.11 -12.61
C GLY A 218 -16.04 -8.56 -12.89
N ARG A 219 -15.33 -9.22 -11.97
CA ARG A 219 -14.97 -10.65 -12.09
C ARG A 219 -16.22 -11.55 -12.08
N LEU A 220 -17.16 -11.27 -11.19
CA LEU A 220 -18.46 -11.95 -11.14
C LEU A 220 -19.21 -11.79 -12.48
N LEU A 221 -19.29 -10.57 -13.03
CA LEU A 221 -19.88 -10.35 -14.36
C LEU A 221 -19.14 -11.12 -15.47
N ALA A 222 -17.82 -11.26 -15.40
CA ALA A 222 -17.01 -12.02 -16.37
C ALA A 222 -17.21 -13.55 -16.29
N GLU A 223 -17.61 -14.06 -15.12
CA GLU A 223 -18.02 -15.46 -14.91
C GLU A 223 -19.45 -15.68 -15.43
N LEU A 224 -20.35 -14.72 -15.20
CA LEU A 224 -21.76 -14.76 -15.65
C LEU A 224 -21.95 -14.50 -17.15
N ALA A 225 -21.07 -13.70 -17.77
CA ALA A 225 -21.16 -13.30 -19.18
C ALA A 225 -19.87 -13.63 -19.96
N PRO A 226 -19.40 -14.89 -19.98
CA PRO A 226 -18.05 -15.25 -20.44
C PRO A 226 -17.81 -15.02 -21.94
N ARG A 227 -18.88 -14.89 -22.75
CA ARG A 227 -18.81 -14.61 -24.19
C ARG A 227 -18.78 -13.11 -24.54
N GLN A 228 -18.74 -12.21 -23.56
CA GLN A 228 -18.83 -10.76 -23.79
C GLN A 228 -17.44 -10.11 -23.71
N ALA A 229 -16.89 -9.69 -24.85
CA ALA A 229 -15.54 -9.12 -24.94
C ALA A 229 -15.35 -7.88 -24.05
N GLU A 230 -16.33 -6.97 -24.01
CA GLU A 230 -16.28 -5.73 -23.21
C GLU A 230 -16.27 -5.97 -21.70
N VAL A 231 -16.84 -7.09 -21.21
CA VAL A 231 -16.79 -7.47 -19.79
C VAL A 231 -15.36 -7.82 -19.40
N HIS A 232 -14.72 -8.69 -20.19
CA HIS A 232 -13.32 -9.04 -19.98
C HIS A 232 -12.38 -7.84 -20.22
N GLY A 233 -12.73 -6.95 -21.15
CA GLY A 233 -12.07 -5.65 -21.34
C GLY A 233 -12.11 -4.78 -20.09
N LEU A 234 -13.29 -4.58 -19.48
CA LEU A 234 -13.41 -3.80 -18.25
C LEU A 234 -12.63 -4.44 -17.09
N VAL A 235 -12.71 -5.77 -16.92
CA VAL A 235 -11.90 -6.47 -15.92
C VAL A 235 -10.41 -6.28 -16.18
N ALA A 236 -9.94 -6.42 -17.42
CA ALA A 236 -8.55 -6.19 -17.78
C ALA A 236 -8.10 -4.77 -17.43
N LEU A 237 -8.88 -3.75 -17.79
CA LEU A 237 -8.63 -2.35 -17.46
C LEU A 237 -8.47 -2.13 -15.95
N MET A 238 -9.44 -2.60 -15.15
CA MET A 238 -9.44 -2.42 -13.70
C MET A 238 -8.29 -3.18 -13.02
N GLU A 239 -8.00 -4.43 -13.44
CA GLU A 239 -6.90 -5.23 -12.90
C GLU A 239 -5.54 -4.55 -13.15
N ILE A 240 -5.29 -4.08 -14.38
CA ILE A 240 -4.05 -3.37 -14.71
C ILE A 240 -3.96 -2.03 -13.97
N GLN A 241 -5.04 -1.25 -13.90
CA GLN A 241 -5.05 0.01 -13.15
C GLN A 241 -4.78 -0.23 -11.65
N ALA A 242 -5.49 -1.17 -11.03
CA ALA A 242 -5.35 -1.53 -9.62
C ALA A 242 -3.97 -2.09 -9.27
N SER A 243 -3.28 -2.76 -10.20
CA SER A 243 -1.91 -3.26 -10.00
C SER A 243 -0.93 -2.17 -9.55
N ARG A 244 -1.20 -0.92 -9.93
CA ARG A 244 -0.35 0.25 -9.65
C ARG A 244 -0.61 0.89 -8.28
N SER A 245 -1.62 0.45 -7.53
CA SER A 245 -2.11 1.14 -6.33
C SER A 245 -0.99 1.44 -5.32
N ALA A 246 -0.14 0.46 -5.03
CA ALA A 246 0.98 0.62 -4.11
C ALA A 246 2.08 1.59 -4.61
N ALA A 247 2.11 1.92 -5.90
CA ALA A 247 3.08 2.83 -6.51
C ALA A 247 2.54 4.24 -6.80
N ARG A 248 1.22 4.47 -6.67
CA ARG A 248 0.57 5.78 -6.93
C ARG A 248 0.84 6.83 -5.85
N THR A 249 1.20 6.41 -4.64
CA THR A 249 1.36 7.27 -3.47
C THR A 249 2.80 7.20 -2.93
N GLY A 250 3.40 8.35 -2.69
CA GLY A 250 4.72 8.49 -2.07
C GLY A 250 4.68 8.41 -0.54
N PRO A 251 5.86 8.48 0.13
CA PRO A 251 5.96 8.28 1.58
C PRO A 251 5.23 9.31 2.44
N SER A 252 4.85 10.47 1.88
CA SER A 252 4.11 11.54 2.56
C SER A 252 2.66 11.68 2.07
N GLY A 253 2.12 10.69 1.35
CA GLY A 253 0.76 10.71 0.82
C GLY A 253 0.63 11.40 -0.54
N GLU A 254 1.73 11.87 -1.13
CA GLU A 254 1.72 12.64 -2.37
C GLU A 254 1.45 11.76 -3.62
N PRO A 255 0.74 12.28 -4.64
CA PRO A 255 0.60 11.60 -5.93
C PRO A 255 1.94 11.44 -6.66
N VAL A 256 2.19 10.26 -7.22
CA VAL A 256 3.37 9.94 -8.03
C VAL A 256 2.95 9.78 -9.50
N GLN A 257 3.55 10.54 -10.41
CA GLN A 257 3.17 10.52 -11.84
C GLN A 257 3.50 9.15 -12.47
N LEU A 258 2.68 8.68 -13.41
CA LEU A 258 2.78 7.31 -13.99
C LEU A 258 4.20 6.93 -14.47
N HIS A 259 4.97 7.87 -15.02
CA HIS A 259 6.33 7.61 -15.50
C HIS A 259 7.40 7.60 -14.38
N GLU A 260 7.08 8.16 -13.21
CA GLU A 260 7.91 8.15 -12.00
C GLU A 260 7.58 6.96 -11.08
N GLN A 261 6.45 6.28 -11.31
CA GLN A 261 6.02 5.14 -10.50
C GLN A 261 7.02 3.99 -10.61
N ASN A 262 7.53 3.53 -9.46
CA ASN A 262 8.37 2.34 -9.39
C ASN A 262 7.57 1.11 -9.82
N ARG A 263 7.79 0.64 -11.05
CA ARG A 263 7.13 -0.53 -11.65
C ARG A 263 7.40 -1.83 -10.90
N GLY A 264 8.50 -1.92 -10.16
CA GLY A 264 8.78 -3.04 -9.24
C GLY A 264 7.86 -3.10 -8.02
N ARG A 265 7.06 -2.05 -7.75
CA ARG A 265 5.98 -2.05 -6.75
C ARG A 265 4.60 -2.36 -7.36
N TRP A 266 4.51 -2.65 -8.67
CA TRP A 266 3.24 -3.00 -9.31
C TRP A 266 2.92 -4.48 -9.06
N ASP A 267 1.67 -4.77 -8.73
CA ASP A 267 1.20 -6.12 -8.38
C ASP A 267 1.21 -7.04 -9.60
N GLN A 268 2.14 -7.99 -9.60
CA GLN A 268 2.35 -8.94 -10.69
C GLN A 268 1.26 -10.02 -10.78
N LEU A 269 0.42 -10.21 -9.76
CA LEU A 269 -0.77 -11.07 -9.85
C LEU A 269 -1.89 -10.33 -10.58
N LEU A 270 -2.16 -9.06 -10.22
CA LEU A 270 -3.17 -8.24 -10.90
C LEU A 270 -2.77 -7.99 -12.37
N ILE A 271 -1.50 -7.75 -12.68
CA ILE A 271 -1.03 -7.65 -14.09
C ILE A 271 -1.33 -8.93 -14.88
N ARG A 272 -1.00 -10.11 -14.33
CA ARG A 272 -1.27 -11.40 -15.00
C ARG A 272 -2.76 -11.67 -15.17
N ARG A 273 -3.61 -11.30 -14.20
CA ARG A 273 -5.07 -11.38 -14.32
C ARG A 273 -5.60 -10.46 -15.41
N GLY A 274 -5.10 -9.22 -15.48
CA GLY A 274 -5.48 -8.28 -16.53
C GLY A 274 -5.11 -8.76 -17.93
N PHE A 275 -3.92 -9.35 -18.10
CA PHE A 275 -3.51 -9.97 -19.37
C PHE A 275 -4.36 -11.19 -19.74
N ALA A 276 -4.69 -12.05 -18.76
CA ALA A 276 -5.58 -13.19 -18.99
C ALA A 276 -7.00 -12.76 -19.38
N ALA A 277 -7.55 -11.72 -18.75
CA ALA A 277 -8.83 -11.13 -19.14
C ALA A 277 -8.76 -10.51 -20.55
N MET A 278 -7.69 -9.79 -20.89
CA MET A 278 -7.50 -9.26 -22.26
C MET A 278 -7.44 -10.37 -23.33
N LEU A 279 -6.87 -11.53 -22.99
CA LEU A 279 -6.88 -12.70 -23.89
C LEU A 279 -8.30 -13.25 -24.08
N ARG A 280 -9.09 -13.42 -23.01
CA ARG A 280 -10.51 -13.82 -23.10
C ARG A 280 -11.35 -12.82 -23.90
N ALA A 281 -11.07 -11.53 -23.76
CA ALA A 281 -11.75 -10.49 -24.55
C ALA A 281 -11.49 -10.68 -26.05
N ARG A 282 -10.27 -11.07 -26.44
CA ARG A 282 -9.89 -11.39 -27.82
C ARG A 282 -10.51 -12.71 -28.30
N GLU A 283 -10.57 -13.72 -27.45
CA GLU A 283 -11.19 -15.03 -27.75
C GLU A 283 -12.71 -14.93 -27.94
N ALA A 284 -13.39 -14.06 -27.19
CA ALA A 284 -14.81 -13.76 -27.36
C ALA A 284 -15.13 -13.10 -28.72
N GLY A 285 -14.15 -12.39 -29.31
CA GLY A 285 -14.24 -11.82 -30.64
C GLY A 285 -15.15 -10.58 -30.75
N GLY A 286 -15.48 -10.22 -32.00
CA GLY A 286 -16.24 -9.02 -32.33
C GLY A 286 -15.39 -7.74 -32.45
N PRO A 287 -16.00 -6.61 -32.85
CA PRO A 287 -15.31 -5.32 -32.89
C PRO A 287 -14.99 -4.84 -31.47
N PRO A 288 -13.82 -4.23 -31.21
CA PRO A 288 -13.44 -3.78 -29.87
C PRO A 288 -14.29 -2.56 -29.46
N GLY A 289 -14.92 -2.66 -28.29
CA GLY A 289 -15.67 -1.56 -27.69
C GLY A 289 -14.79 -0.63 -26.84
N PRO A 290 -15.41 0.32 -26.11
CA PRO A 290 -14.66 1.32 -25.33
C PRO A 290 -13.79 0.71 -24.23
N TYR A 291 -14.20 -0.39 -23.59
CA TYR A 291 -13.44 -1.00 -22.49
C TYR A 291 -12.30 -1.88 -23.01
N VAL A 292 -12.47 -2.62 -24.10
CA VAL A 292 -11.36 -3.36 -24.74
C VAL A 292 -10.27 -2.40 -25.25
N LEU A 293 -10.64 -1.26 -25.83
CA LEU A 293 -9.66 -0.24 -26.26
C LEU A 293 -8.91 0.41 -25.08
N GLN A 294 -9.62 0.76 -24.01
CA GLN A 294 -8.99 1.30 -22.79
C GLN A 294 -8.09 0.24 -22.10
N ALA A 295 -8.52 -1.02 -22.08
CA ALA A 295 -7.71 -2.13 -21.58
C ALA A 295 -6.43 -2.31 -22.40
N ALA A 296 -6.51 -2.24 -23.74
CA ALA A 296 -5.33 -2.29 -24.60
C ALA A 296 -4.32 -1.19 -24.25
N ILE A 297 -4.78 0.05 -24.03
CA ILE A 297 -3.92 1.17 -23.60
C ILE A 297 -3.26 0.89 -22.25
N ALA A 298 -4.02 0.39 -21.27
CA ALA A 298 -3.48 0.00 -19.96
C ALA A 298 -2.45 -1.14 -20.08
N VAL A 299 -2.71 -2.11 -20.95
CA VAL A 299 -1.82 -3.24 -21.24
C VAL A 299 -0.51 -2.77 -21.87
N SER A 300 -0.52 -1.84 -22.84
CA SER A 300 0.71 -1.24 -23.40
C SER A 300 1.59 -0.60 -22.32
N HIS A 301 0.99 0.08 -21.34
CA HIS A 301 1.72 0.57 -20.17
C HIS A 301 2.30 -0.56 -19.31
N ALA A 302 1.56 -1.65 -19.09
CA ALA A 302 1.97 -2.75 -18.22
C ALA A 302 3.00 -3.71 -18.83
N GLN A 303 3.13 -3.76 -20.17
CA GLN A 303 4.11 -4.60 -20.85
C GLN A 303 5.54 -4.04 -20.78
N ALA A 304 5.70 -2.72 -20.81
CA ALA A 304 7.01 -2.06 -20.73
C ALA A 304 7.66 -2.24 -19.34
N LYS A 305 8.96 -2.54 -19.27
CA LYS A 305 9.64 -2.77 -17.98
C LYS A 305 10.05 -1.45 -17.31
N THR A 306 10.34 -0.45 -18.11
CA THR A 306 10.67 0.92 -17.69
C THR A 306 9.64 1.92 -18.24
N ALA A 307 9.67 3.18 -17.78
CA ALA A 307 8.80 4.21 -18.34
C ALA A 307 9.17 4.57 -19.79
N GLN A 308 10.46 4.51 -20.10
CA GLN A 308 11.07 4.84 -21.39
C GLN A 308 10.72 3.81 -22.48
N GLU A 309 10.53 2.55 -22.12
CA GLU A 309 10.09 1.46 -23.02
C GLU A 309 8.58 1.51 -23.38
N THR A 310 7.82 2.49 -22.87
CA THR A 310 6.38 2.58 -23.15
C THR A 310 6.14 2.92 -24.63
N ASP A 311 5.41 2.07 -25.36
CA ASP A 311 5.03 2.32 -26.75
C ASP A 311 3.93 3.40 -26.86
N TRP A 312 4.37 4.66 -26.90
CA TRP A 312 3.48 5.81 -27.02
C TRP A 312 2.84 5.94 -28.41
N GLU A 313 3.44 5.39 -29.47
CA GLU A 313 2.84 5.39 -30.82
C GLU A 313 1.63 4.47 -30.86
N GLN A 314 1.76 3.25 -30.32
CA GLN A 314 0.62 2.32 -30.15
C GLN A 314 -0.47 2.93 -29.28
N ILE A 315 -0.11 3.56 -28.15
CA ILE A 315 -1.09 4.19 -27.25
C ILE A 315 -1.80 5.37 -27.95
N ALA A 316 -1.09 6.20 -28.72
CA ALA A 316 -1.70 7.29 -29.50
C ALA A 316 -2.64 6.76 -30.60
N ALA A 317 -2.28 5.65 -31.26
CA ALA A 317 -3.14 4.98 -32.25
C ALA A 317 -4.41 4.39 -31.60
N LEU A 318 -4.29 3.75 -30.43
CA LEU A 318 -5.42 3.21 -29.67
C LEU A 318 -6.36 4.32 -29.19
N TYR A 319 -5.84 5.45 -28.68
CA TYR A 319 -6.66 6.62 -28.40
C TYR A 319 -7.31 7.20 -29.66
N GLY A 320 -6.61 7.18 -30.80
CA GLY A 320 -7.18 7.56 -32.10
C GLY A 320 -8.37 6.69 -32.52
N ALA A 321 -8.37 5.40 -32.19
CA ALA A 321 -9.52 4.52 -32.37
C ALA A 321 -10.63 4.82 -31.35
N LEU A 322 -10.27 5.01 -30.06
CA LEU A 322 -11.22 5.28 -28.99
C LEU A 322 -11.99 6.59 -29.19
N VAL A 323 -11.35 7.65 -29.69
CA VAL A 323 -12.03 8.93 -30.02
C VAL A 323 -13.10 8.75 -31.10
N ARG A 324 -12.87 7.88 -32.10
CA ARG A 324 -13.87 7.61 -33.15
C ARG A 324 -15.09 6.84 -32.63
N LEU A 325 -14.88 6.02 -31.60
CA LEU A 325 -15.94 5.22 -30.97
C LEU A 325 -16.69 6.01 -29.88
N VAL A 326 -15.96 6.83 -29.12
CA VAL A 326 -16.47 7.66 -28.03
C VAL A 326 -15.92 9.09 -28.23
N PRO A 327 -16.63 9.96 -28.96
CA PRO A 327 -16.20 11.33 -29.26
C PRO A 327 -16.40 12.26 -28.05
N SER A 328 -15.67 11.97 -26.97
CA SER A 328 -15.69 12.73 -25.72
C SER A 328 -14.48 13.67 -25.62
N PRO A 329 -14.67 14.94 -25.19
CA PRO A 329 -13.56 15.88 -24.95
C PRO A 329 -12.50 15.34 -23.96
N VAL A 330 -12.91 14.51 -22.98
CA VAL A 330 -11.98 13.86 -22.04
C VAL A 330 -11.12 12.81 -22.74
N VAL A 331 -11.69 12.04 -23.68
CA VAL A 331 -10.92 11.06 -24.48
C VAL A 331 -9.98 11.78 -25.44
N GLN A 332 -10.41 12.91 -26.01
CA GLN A 332 -9.56 13.77 -26.85
C GLN A 332 -8.41 14.39 -26.06
N LEU A 333 -8.61 14.79 -24.80
CA LEU A 333 -7.54 15.24 -23.90
C LEU A 333 -6.53 14.12 -23.63
N ASN A 334 -7.01 12.91 -23.33
CA ASN A 334 -6.14 11.75 -23.11
C ASN A 334 -5.35 11.37 -24.38
N ARG A 335 -5.97 11.52 -25.57
CA ARG A 335 -5.28 11.40 -26.87
C ARG A 335 -4.19 12.45 -27.04
N ALA A 336 -4.42 13.70 -26.61
CA ALA A 336 -3.43 14.77 -26.66
C ALA A 336 -2.21 14.44 -25.78
N VAL A 337 -2.41 13.89 -24.58
CA VAL A 337 -1.34 13.38 -23.72
C VAL A 337 -0.51 12.31 -24.45
N ALA A 338 -1.17 11.29 -25.02
CA ALA A 338 -0.47 10.22 -25.73
C ALA A 338 0.31 10.72 -26.94
N LEU A 339 -0.29 11.59 -27.78
CA LEU A 339 0.38 12.16 -28.95
C LEU A 339 1.56 13.06 -28.54
N GLY A 340 1.42 13.85 -27.48
CA GLY A 340 2.51 14.69 -26.97
C GLY A 340 3.68 13.90 -26.38
N MET A 341 3.45 12.66 -25.93
CA MET A 341 4.51 11.75 -25.51
C MET A 341 5.16 11.00 -26.69
N ALA A 342 4.41 10.71 -27.76
CA ALA A 342 4.92 10.06 -28.97
C ALA A 342 5.68 11.02 -29.91
N ARG A 343 5.12 12.21 -30.14
CA ARG A 343 5.56 13.19 -31.16
C ARG A 343 6.12 14.49 -30.59
N GLY A 344 6.22 14.59 -29.27
CA GLY A 344 6.78 15.75 -28.55
C GLY A 344 5.71 16.73 -28.04
N PRO A 345 6.04 17.51 -27.00
CA PRO A 345 5.05 18.22 -26.18
C PRO A 345 4.21 19.26 -26.95
N GLN A 346 4.74 19.84 -28.03
CA GLN A 346 3.97 20.78 -28.86
C GLN A 346 2.77 20.12 -29.53
N ALA A 347 2.93 18.93 -30.11
CA ALA A 347 1.84 18.21 -30.78
C ALA A 347 0.69 17.81 -29.81
N GLY A 348 1.01 17.65 -28.52
CA GLY A 348 0.01 17.51 -27.47
C GLY A 348 -0.66 18.84 -27.13
N LEU A 349 0.13 19.90 -26.94
CA LEU A 349 -0.36 21.24 -26.62
C LEU A 349 -1.30 21.80 -27.69
N ASP A 350 -1.01 21.61 -28.97
CA ASP A 350 -1.84 22.06 -30.09
C ASP A 350 -3.28 21.51 -29.99
N ILE A 351 -3.43 20.24 -29.57
CA ILE A 351 -4.75 19.63 -29.36
C ILE A 351 -5.38 20.17 -28.06
N VAL A 352 -4.60 20.29 -26.99
CA VAL A 352 -5.07 20.81 -25.69
C VAL A 352 -5.62 22.23 -25.82
N ASP A 353 -4.97 23.10 -26.60
CA ASP A 353 -5.41 24.47 -26.81
C ASP A 353 -6.78 24.52 -27.52
N THR A 354 -7.08 23.62 -28.46
CA THR A 354 -8.44 23.53 -29.07
C THR A 354 -9.53 23.08 -28.09
N LEU A 355 -9.17 22.38 -27.01
CA LEU A 355 -10.09 21.94 -25.97
C LEU A 355 -10.38 23.02 -24.92
N THR A 356 -9.61 24.12 -24.86
CA THR A 356 -9.80 25.19 -23.87
C THR A 356 -11.11 25.97 -24.04
N SER A 357 -11.69 25.97 -25.24
CA SER A 357 -12.99 26.57 -25.54
C SER A 357 -14.19 25.64 -25.29
N ASP A 358 -13.97 24.35 -24.96
CA ASP A 358 -15.06 23.38 -24.77
C ASP A 358 -15.79 23.61 -23.43
N PRO A 359 -17.11 23.91 -23.43
CA PRO A 359 -17.86 24.12 -22.20
C PRO A 359 -17.85 22.93 -21.24
N ALA A 360 -17.75 21.69 -21.74
CA ALA A 360 -17.74 20.48 -20.93
C ALA A 360 -16.45 20.32 -20.11
N LEU A 361 -15.35 20.95 -20.53
CA LEU A 361 -14.05 20.88 -19.84
C LEU A 361 -13.72 22.14 -19.03
N LYS A 362 -14.56 23.18 -19.05
CA LYS A 362 -14.31 24.47 -18.39
C LYS A 362 -13.91 24.37 -16.91
N ASN A 363 -14.53 23.44 -16.18
CA ASN A 363 -14.25 23.19 -14.75
C ASN A 363 -13.41 21.92 -14.51
N TYR A 364 -12.88 21.29 -15.57
CA TYR A 364 -12.14 20.03 -15.47
C TYR A 364 -10.66 20.28 -15.22
N HIS A 365 -10.24 20.17 -13.96
CA HIS A 365 -8.89 20.54 -13.52
C HIS A 365 -7.75 19.87 -14.32
N LEU A 366 -7.96 18.65 -14.84
CA LEU A 366 -6.97 17.92 -15.62
C LEU A 366 -6.68 18.56 -16.98
N LEU A 367 -7.60 19.35 -17.57
CA LEU A 367 -7.32 20.11 -18.78
C LEU A 367 -6.18 21.11 -18.55
N SER A 368 -6.32 21.98 -17.54
CA SER A 368 -5.25 22.89 -17.13
C SER A 368 -4.02 22.16 -16.62
N GLY A 369 -4.16 21.06 -15.89
CA GLY A 369 -3.04 20.24 -15.42
C GLY A 369 -2.17 19.69 -16.56
N VAL A 370 -2.80 19.18 -17.63
CA VAL A 370 -2.12 18.70 -18.84
C VAL A 370 -1.53 19.86 -19.65
N ARG A 371 -2.25 20.97 -19.79
CA ARG A 371 -1.76 22.18 -20.48
C ARG A 371 -0.49 22.71 -19.81
N GLY A 372 -0.50 22.84 -18.48
CA GLY A 372 0.66 23.24 -17.69
C GLY A 372 1.84 22.26 -17.81
N ASP A 373 1.57 20.95 -17.90
CA ASP A 373 2.61 19.93 -18.10
C ASP A 373 3.36 20.11 -19.43
N PHE A 374 2.63 20.32 -20.54
CA PHE A 374 3.24 20.58 -21.84
C PHE A 374 3.96 21.92 -21.91
N LEU A 375 3.36 22.99 -21.36
CA LEU A 375 4.01 24.30 -21.26
C LEU A 375 5.33 24.22 -20.48
N ALA A 376 5.35 23.50 -19.35
CA ALA A 376 6.57 23.30 -18.56
C ALA A 376 7.64 22.50 -19.34
N LYS A 377 7.25 21.46 -20.09
CA LYS A 377 8.14 20.69 -20.97
C LYS A 377 8.70 21.50 -22.13
N LEU A 378 7.99 22.54 -22.57
CA LEU A 378 8.42 23.51 -23.59
C LEU A 378 9.21 24.70 -23.01
N GLY A 379 9.45 24.74 -21.69
CA GLY A 379 10.15 25.85 -21.03
C GLY A 379 9.30 27.11 -20.78
N ARG A 380 7.99 27.07 -21.09
CA ARG A 380 7.02 28.17 -20.92
C ARG A 380 6.53 28.22 -19.46
N HIS A 381 7.45 28.46 -18.53
CA HIS A 381 7.24 28.23 -17.09
C HIS A 381 6.19 29.15 -16.45
N ASP A 382 6.07 30.41 -16.86
CA ASP A 382 5.05 31.32 -16.31
C ASP A 382 3.63 30.93 -16.72
N GLU A 383 3.42 30.56 -17.99
CA GLU A 383 2.12 30.04 -18.45
C GLU A 383 1.80 28.71 -17.78
N ALA A 384 2.80 27.83 -17.61
CA ALA A 384 2.64 26.57 -16.88
C ALA A 384 2.22 26.79 -15.43
N ARG A 385 2.83 27.77 -14.75
CA ARG A 385 2.49 28.17 -13.38
C ARG A 385 1.03 28.61 -13.27
N THR A 386 0.57 29.49 -14.17
CA THR A 386 -0.83 29.93 -14.22
C THR A 386 -1.82 28.77 -14.42
N GLU A 387 -1.50 27.81 -15.31
CA GLU A 387 -2.37 26.63 -15.50
C GLU A 387 -2.33 25.67 -14.31
N PHE A 388 -1.19 25.47 -13.64
CA PHE A 388 -1.14 24.66 -12.42
C PHE A 388 -1.91 25.30 -11.25
N GLU A 389 -1.85 26.63 -11.10
CA GLU A 389 -2.65 27.39 -10.13
C GLU A 389 -4.15 27.26 -10.44
N ARG A 390 -4.55 27.38 -11.72
CA ARG A 390 -5.94 27.15 -12.15
C ARG A 390 -6.39 25.71 -11.86
N ALA A 391 -5.60 24.71 -12.21
CA ALA A 391 -5.90 23.31 -11.92
C ALA A 391 -6.05 23.07 -10.41
N ALA A 392 -5.17 23.64 -9.58
CA ALA A 392 -5.25 23.56 -8.12
C ALA A 392 -6.48 24.25 -7.52
N SER A 393 -7.08 25.22 -8.22
CA SER A 393 -8.35 25.86 -7.82
C SER A 393 -9.60 25.03 -8.17
N LEU A 394 -9.47 24.07 -9.09
CA LEU A 394 -10.58 23.29 -9.65
C LEU A 394 -10.68 21.85 -9.11
N THR A 395 -9.67 21.33 -8.41
CA THR A 395 -9.73 20.01 -7.76
C THR A 395 -10.16 20.11 -6.28
N HIS A 396 -10.99 19.14 -5.86
CA HIS A 396 -11.44 18.97 -4.48
C HIS A 396 -10.70 17.83 -3.75
N ASN A 397 -9.69 17.21 -4.39
CA ASN A 397 -8.78 16.25 -3.78
C ASN A 397 -7.57 16.99 -3.19
N ALA A 398 -7.35 16.89 -1.87
CA ALA A 398 -6.31 17.67 -1.19
C ALA A 398 -4.87 17.27 -1.59
N PRO A 399 -4.52 15.97 -1.71
CA PRO A 399 -3.25 15.53 -2.30
C PRO A 399 -2.99 16.05 -3.72
N GLU A 400 -3.98 16.00 -4.63
CA GLU A 400 -3.83 16.53 -6.00
C GLU A 400 -3.63 18.04 -6.00
N ARG A 401 -4.39 18.78 -5.18
CA ARG A 401 -4.24 20.23 -5.02
C ARG A 401 -2.84 20.61 -4.55
N ALA A 402 -2.32 19.91 -3.53
CA ALA A 402 -0.98 20.14 -3.01
C ALA A 402 0.11 19.84 -4.07
N PHE A 403 -0.07 18.77 -4.85
CA PHE A 403 0.82 18.42 -5.96
C PHE A 403 0.84 19.52 -7.04
N LEU A 404 -0.33 20.01 -7.47
CA LEU A 404 -0.45 21.06 -8.49
C LEU A 404 0.17 22.38 -8.02
N LEU A 405 -0.07 22.81 -6.77
CA LEU A 405 0.57 23.99 -6.19
C LEU A 405 2.11 23.85 -6.10
N LYS A 406 2.61 22.65 -5.77
CA LYS A 406 4.06 22.37 -5.78
C LYS A 406 4.63 22.50 -7.20
N ARG A 407 3.90 22.04 -8.23
CA ARG A 407 4.33 22.21 -9.63
C ARG A 407 4.33 23.68 -10.06
N ALA A 408 3.34 24.47 -9.66
CA ALA A 408 3.32 25.92 -9.87
C ALA A 408 4.56 26.59 -9.28
N ALA A 409 4.92 26.26 -8.03
CA ALA A 409 6.10 26.80 -7.36
C ALA A 409 7.44 26.36 -8.00
N THR A 410 7.51 25.15 -8.55
CA THR A 410 8.76 24.61 -9.14
C THR A 410 9.19 25.36 -10.42
N GLY A 411 8.28 26.10 -11.07
CA GLY A 411 8.61 26.96 -12.20
C GLY A 411 9.44 28.21 -11.86
N THR A 412 9.67 28.49 -10.57
CA THR A 412 10.16 29.81 -10.09
C THR A 412 11.65 29.85 -9.73
N SER A 413 12.47 28.82 -10.01
CA SER A 413 13.91 28.93 -9.78
C SER A 413 14.76 28.29 -10.88
N ARG A 414 15.36 29.17 -11.69
CA ARG A 414 16.62 28.89 -12.37
C ARG A 414 17.64 29.99 -12.04
N VAL A 415 17.81 30.27 -10.75
CA VAL A 415 18.89 31.14 -10.26
C VAL A 415 20.20 30.35 -10.27
N ALA A 416 21.23 30.90 -10.92
CA ALA A 416 22.51 30.22 -11.10
C ALA A 416 23.27 30.09 -9.77
N GLY A 417 23.33 28.87 -9.22
CA GLY A 417 24.08 28.56 -7.99
C GLY A 417 24.17 27.06 -7.72
N VAL A 418 25.08 26.67 -6.82
CA VAL A 418 25.18 25.28 -6.33
C VAL A 418 23.95 24.98 -5.47
N THR A 419 23.26 23.88 -5.73
CA THR A 419 22.08 23.50 -4.95
C THR A 419 22.45 22.79 -3.65
N LEU A 420 21.54 22.78 -2.67
CA LEU A 420 21.70 22.07 -1.40
C LEU A 420 22.05 20.58 -1.60
N GLY A 421 21.41 19.92 -2.57
CA GLY A 421 21.70 18.51 -2.92
C GLY A 421 23.13 18.32 -3.43
N GLN A 422 23.56 19.13 -4.41
CA GLN A 422 24.92 19.07 -4.96
C GLN A 422 26.00 19.37 -3.90
N ALA A 423 25.73 20.33 -3.02
CA ALA A 423 26.63 20.64 -1.90
C ALA A 423 26.70 19.48 -0.89
N ALA A 424 25.55 18.89 -0.54
CA ALA A 424 25.50 17.75 0.39
C ALA A 424 26.23 16.50 -0.15
N GLU A 425 26.11 16.20 -1.43
CA GLU A 425 26.84 15.10 -2.07
C GLU A 425 28.37 15.34 -2.03
N ARG A 426 28.82 16.54 -2.44
CA ARG A 426 30.24 16.92 -2.39
C ARG A 426 30.82 16.87 -0.97
N PHE A 427 30.06 17.29 0.04
CA PHE A 427 30.48 17.20 1.44
C PHE A 427 30.66 15.75 1.92
N LEU A 428 29.75 14.85 1.53
CA LEU A 428 29.77 13.46 1.96
C LEU A 428 30.77 12.59 1.18
N ALA A 429 31.24 13.06 0.02
CA ALA A 429 32.25 12.41 -0.81
C ALA A 429 33.70 12.71 -0.38
N ARG A 430 33.91 13.48 0.69
CA ARG A 430 35.24 13.83 1.22
C ARG A 430 36.00 12.61 1.76
N GLU A 431 37.27 12.50 1.41
CA GLU A 431 38.15 11.39 1.84
C GLU A 431 38.51 11.41 3.33
N ASP A 432 38.45 12.56 3.99
CA ASP A 432 38.74 12.69 5.42
C ASP A 432 37.58 12.27 6.34
N LEU A 433 36.42 11.89 5.78
CA LEU A 433 35.28 11.41 6.54
C LEU A 433 35.26 9.87 6.61
N ASP A 434 35.24 9.33 7.82
CA ASP A 434 35.08 7.89 8.01
C ASP A 434 33.65 7.41 7.65
N ALA A 435 33.52 6.14 7.27
CA ALA A 435 32.24 5.56 6.85
C ALA A 435 31.10 5.65 7.90
N GLU A 436 31.39 5.75 9.20
CA GLU A 436 30.36 5.98 10.22
C GLU A 436 29.92 7.45 10.25
N THR A 437 30.85 8.39 10.14
CA THR A 437 30.57 9.83 9.98
C THR A 437 29.77 10.11 8.70
N ILE A 438 30.14 9.53 7.55
CA ILE A 438 29.38 9.66 6.29
C ILE A 438 27.93 9.17 6.46
N ARG A 439 27.70 8.04 7.12
CA ARG A 439 26.34 7.55 7.41
C ARG A 439 25.56 8.51 8.32
N SER A 440 26.20 9.01 9.37
CA SER A 440 25.60 9.92 10.37
C SER A 440 25.26 11.29 9.78
N TYR A 441 26.21 11.93 9.11
CA TYR A 441 26.03 13.23 8.47
C TYR A 441 25.06 13.12 7.29
N GLY A 442 25.17 12.06 6.49
CA GLY A 442 24.24 11.77 5.39
C GLY A 442 22.80 11.54 5.83
N GLN A 443 22.54 11.04 7.04
CA GLN A 443 21.19 10.99 7.60
C GLN A 443 20.61 12.40 7.77
N THR A 444 21.42 13.35 8.25
CA THR A 444 21.01 14.74 8.48
C THR A 444 20.79 15.49 7.17
N LEU A 445 21.77 15.43 6.27
CA LEU A 445 21.74 16.21 5.02
C LEU A 445 20.68 15.68 4.04
N ARG A 446 20.45 14.36 3.96
CA ARG A 446 19.31 13.83 3.19
C ARG A 446 17.97 14.34 3.72
N ARG A 447 17.80 14.46 5.04
CA ARG A 447 16.57 15.03 5.62
C ARG A 447 16.41 16.51 5.28
N MET A 448 17.50 17.30 5.32
CA MET A 448 17.47 18.70 4.85
C MET A 448 17.13 18.79 3.36
N CYS A 449 17.69 17.93 2.50
CA CYS A 449 17.36 17.88 1.07
C CYS A 449 15.92 17.46 0.79
N LEU A 450 15.32 16.62 1.63
CA LEU A 450 13.90 16.25 1.53
C LEU A 450 12.97 17.39 1.94
N ASP A 451 13.24 18.01 3.09
CA ASP A 451 12.33 19.01 3.69
C ASP A 451 12.49 20.41 3.07
N LEU A 452 13.70 20.78 2.64
CA LEU A 452 13.98 22.07 2.00
C LEU A 452 14.08 21.98 0.48
N GLY A 453 14.08 20.78 -0.11
CA GLY A 453 14.29 20.54 -1.53
C GLY A 453 15.78 20.48 -1.93
N ALA A 454 16.19 19.38 -2.57
CA ALA A 454 17.55 19.18 -3.06
C ALA A 454 17.97 20.16 -4.17
N GLY A 455 16.99 20.71 -4.89
CA GLY A 455 17.19 21.74 -5.92
C GLY A 455 17.31 23.17 -5.39
N THR A 456 17.02 23.42 -4.11
CA THR A 456 17.08 24.76 -3.52
C THR A 456 18.50 25.31 -3.57
N PRO A 457 18.73 26.54 -4.07
CA PRO A 457 20.06 27.16 -4.07
C PRO A 457 20.63 27.23 -2.66
N LEU A 458 21.91 26.88 -2.48
CA LEU A 458 22.50 26.80 -1.14
C LEU A 458 22.45 28.15 -0.40
N ALA A 459 22.57 29.26 -1.12
CA ALA A 459 22.46 30.63 -0.59
C ALA A 459 21.06 30.98 -0.03
N GLU A 460 20.01 30.25 -0.43
CA GLU A 460 18.66 30.43 0.12
C GLU A 460 18.39 29.57 1.37
N VAL A 461 19.31 28.69 1.74
CA VAL A 461 19.20 27.85 2.94
C VAL A 461 19.64 28.69 4.13
N THR A 462 18.72 28.97 5.06
CA THR A 462 19.00 29.80 6.24
C THR A 462 18.92 28.99 7.53
N ALA A 463 19.48 29.53 8.62
CA ALA A 463 19.34 28.96 9.95
C ALA A 463 17.86 28.85 10.37
N GLY A 464 17.00 29.79 9.97
CA GLY A 464 15.56 29.74 10.21
C GLY A 464 14.87 28.55 9.53
N LYS A 465 15.09 28.36 8.21
CA LYS A 465 14.60 27.18 7.47
C LYS A 465 15.12 25.88 8.11
N THR A 466 16.38 25.86 8.53
CA THR A 466 17.01 24.70 9.19
C THR A 466 16.39 24.40 10.56
N SER A 467 16.06 25.42 11.35
CA SER A 467 15.32 25.25 12.62
C SER A 467 13.94 24.62 12.41
N THR A 468 13.21 24.99 11.34
CA THR A 468 11.92 24.35 11.00
C THR A 468 12.09 22.85 10.71
N VAL A 469 13.12 22.47 9.94
CA VAL A 469 13.46 21.05 9.70
C VAL A 469 13.72 20.32 11.02
N PHE A 470 14.47 20.93 11.94
CA PHE A 470 14.77 20.32 13.24
C PHE A 470 13.55 20.21 14.15
N ALA A 471 12.64 21.18 14.13
CA ALA A 471 11.39 21.14 14.87
C ALA A 471 10.48 19.99 14.39
N VAL A 472 10.41 19.75 13.08
CA VAL A 472 9.62 18.65 12.51
C VAL A 472 10.31 17.29 12.71
N ALA A 473 11.59 17.17 12.36
CA ALA A 473 12.29 15.89 12.28
C ALA A 473 12.84 15.37 13.62
N TRP A 474 13.22 16.27 14.55
CA TRP A 474 14.02 15.90 15.72
C TRP A 474 13.61 16.57 17.04
N ASN A 475 12.49 17.29 17.13
CA ASN A 475 12.05 17.92 18.39
C ASN A 475 11.99 16.93 19.56
N GLY A 476 11.35 15.77 19.36
CA GLY A 476 11.30 14.67 20.33
C GLY A 476 12.57 13.81 20.45
N ALA A 477 13.65 14.14 19.72
CA ALA A 477 14.87 13.33 19.75
C ALA A 477 15.67 13.55 21.04
N ALA A 478 16.20 12.44 21.59
CA ALA A 478 17.10 12.43 22.73
C ALA A 478 18.32 13.34 22.50
N ALA A 479 18.85 13.94 23.57
CA ALA A 479 19.89 14.97 23.52
C ALA A 479 21.11 14.59 22.66
N LYS A 480 21.60 13.36 22.80
CA LYS A 480 22.72 12.83 21.98
C LYS A 480 22.40 12.80 20.48
N THR A 481 21.19 12.39 20.10
CA THR A 481 20.74 12.34 18.70
C THR A 481 20.57 13.75 18.13
N TRP A 482 19.92 14.65 18.88
CA TRP A 482 19.79 16.06 18.53
C TRP A 482 21.15 16.73 18.32
N ASN A 483 22.07 16.58 19.28
CA ASN A 483 23.41 17.17 19.22
C ASN A 483 24.23 16.64 18.03
N ARG A 484 24.05 15.36 17.66
CA ARG A 484 24.68 14.74 16.50
C ARG A 484 24.18 15.33 15.17
N HIS A 485 22.86 15.52 15.02
CA HIS A 485 22.29 16.17 13.84
C HIS A 485 22.72 17.65 13.76
N ARG A 486 22.69 18.37 14.89
CA ARG A 486 23.20 19.75 14.99
C ARG A 486 24.68 19.84 14.56
N ALA A 487 25.52 18.90 15.02
CA ALA A 487 26.94 18.86 14.66
C ALA A 487 27.15 18.63 13.15
N ALA A 488 26.34 17.78 12.52
CA ALA A 488 26.39 17.56 11.06
C ALA A 488 26.09 18.86 10.28
N VAL A 489 25.04 19.60 10.68
CA VAL A 489 24.69 20.90 10.07
C VAL A 489 25.82 21.91 10.22
N ARG A 490 26.38 22.04 11.43
CA ARG A 490 27.49 22.95 11.70
C ARG A 490 28.73 22.59 10.86
N SER A 491 29.05 21.30 10.77
CA SER A 491 30.18 20.79 9.98
C SER A 491 29.99 21.00 8.48
N PHE A 492 28.76 20.88 7.98
CA PHE A 492 28.40 21.17 6.59
C PHE A 492 28.51 22.67 6.28
N SER A 493 27.96 23.52 7.15
CA SER A 493 28.00 24.99 6.99
C SER A 493 29.44 25.51 6.96
N ALA A 494 30.28 25.03 7.89
CA ALA A 494 31.70 25.37 7.94
C ALA A 494 32.50 24.88 6.72
N TRP A 495 32.18 23.71 6.15
CA TRP A 495 32.83 23.24 4.92
C TRP A 495 32.37 24.02 3.68
N ALA A 496 31.09 24.37 3.60
CA ALA A 496 30.55 25.12 2.48
C ALA A 496 30.90 26.62 2.51
N SER A 497 31.57 27.09 3.58
CA SER A 497 31.90 28.50 3.82
C SER A 497 30.66 29.42 3.77
N ILE A 498 29.55 28.95 4.37
CA ILE A 498 28.30 29.69 4.51
C ILE A 498 28.02 30.01 5.99
N ASP A 499 27.04 30.89 6.24
CA ASP A 499 26.54 31.17 7.59
C ASP A 499 26.16 29.89 8.35
N ASP A 500 26.39 29.87 9.67
CA ASP A 500 26.12 28.69 10.49
C ASP A 500 24.61 28.40 10.54
N LEU A 501 24.17 27.44 9.71
CA LEU A 501 22.79 26.98 9.65
C LEU A 501 22.31 26.36 10.98
N SER A 502 23.23 26.07 11.91
CA SER A 502 22.92 25.60 13.27
C SER A 502 22.80 26.72 14.32
N ALA A 503 22.94 28.00 13.94
CA ALA A 503 22.89 29.13 14.86
C ALA A 503 21.59 29.20 15.68
N GLY A 504 20.45 28.88 15.07
CA GLY A 504 19.14 28.82 15.75
C GLY A 504 18.90 27.55 16.58
N LEU A 505 19.84 26.60 16.62
CA LEU A 505 19.68 25.32 17.29
C LEU A 505 20.44 25.31 18.62
N ALA A 506 19.73 25.38 19.74
CA ALA A 506 20.33 25.20 21.06
C ALA A 506 20.89 23.77 21.23
N ARG A 507 22.04 23.61 21.89
CA ARG A 507 22.57 22.28 22.25
C ARG A 507 21.74 21.71 23.41
N LYS A 508 21.21 20.49 23.28
CA LYS A 508 20.51 19.83 24.40
C LYS A 508 21.53 19.24 25.40
N PRO A 509 21.35 19.40 26.72
CA PRO A 509 22.24 18.79 27.70
C PRO A 509 22.11 17.26 27.68
N GLU A 510 23.24 16.55 27.72
CA GLU A 510 23.26 15.09 27.72
C GLU A 510 23.38 14.56 29.15
N SER A 511 22.31 13.94 29.66
CA SER A 511 22.36 13.19 30.91
C SER A 511 23.20 11.92 30.72
N ARG A 512 24.31 11.83 31.46
CA ARG A 512 25.05 10.57 31.62
C ARG A 512 24.42 9.74 32.74
N GLU A 513 23.31 9.08 32.44
CA GLU A 513 22.83 7.97 33.27
C GLU A 513 23.91 6.87 33.30
N ARG A 514 24.57 6.72 34.45
CA ARG A 514 25.42 5.56 34.70
C ARG A 514 24.52 4.34 34.84
N ARG A 515 24.39 3.55 33.77
CA ARG A 515 23.77 2.22 33.87
C ARG A 515 24.59 1.39 34.86
N PRO A 516 23.99 0.78 35.89
CA PRO A 516 24.72 -0.01 36.85
C PRO A 516 25.38 -1.22 36.18
N SER A 517 26.56 -1.58 36.69
CA SER A 517 27.23 -2.84 36.39
C SER A 517 26.40 -4.03 36.89
N ILE A 518 26.58 -5.18 36.26
CA ILE A 518 25.99 -6.45 36.69
C ILE A 518 26.58 -6.81 38.07
N GLY A 519 25.72 -7.11 39.05
CA GLY A 519 26.15 -7.49 40.39
C GLY A 519 26.77 -8.90 40.43
N PRO A 520 27.61 -9.22 41.44
CA PRO A 520 28.18 -10.56 41.59
C PRO A 520 27.14 -11.69 41.54
N PRO A 521 25.99 -11.62 42.25
CA PRO A 521 24.99 -12.71 42.20
C PRO A 521 24.43 -12.95 40.79
N GLN A 522 24.24 -11.89 40.00
CA GLN A 522 23.77 -12.00 38.61
C GLN A 522 24.87 -12.52 37.67
N LEU A 523 26.14 -12.25 37.95
CA LEU A 523 27.27 -12.85 37.23
C LEU A 523 27.39 -14.34 37.52
N ASP A 524 27.25 -14.76 38.78
CA ASP A 524 27.32 -16.18 39.16
C ASP A 524 26.16 -16.97 38.52
N ALA A 525 24.93 -16.46 38.61
CA ALA A 525 23.76 -17.03 37.93
C ALA A 525 23.90 -17.07 36.39
N LEU A 526 24.56 -16.07 35.78
CA LEU A 526 24.86 -16.05 34.34
C LEU A 526 25.81 -17.19 33.95
N TRP A 527 26.77 -17.55 34.81
CA TRP A 527 27.71 -18.64 34.54
C TRP A 527 27.05 -20.02 34.65
N GLU A 528 26.18 -20.18 35.63
CA GLU A 528 25.45 -21.43 35.91
C GLU A 528 24.24 -21.63 34.98
N CYS A 529 23.79 -20.58 34.28
CA CYS A 529 22.64 -20.58 33.39
C CYS A 529 22.56 -21.86 32.51
N PRO A 530 21.53 -22.71 32.67
CA PRO A 530 21.34 -23.90 31.85
C PRO A 530 20.98 -23.51 30.41
N ASN A 531 21.18 -24.42 29.46
CA ASN A 531 20.83 -24.27 28.04
C ASN A 531 21.53 -23.12 27.28
N THR A 532 22.48 -22.40 27.88
CA THR A 532 23.35 -21.48 27.11
C THR A 532 24.44 -22.27 26.39
N ALA A 533 24.54 -22.12 25.07
CA ALA A 533 25.49 -22.82 24.23
C ALA A 533 26.97 -22.43 24.51
N PRO A 534 27.95 -23.31 24.21
CA PRO A 534 29.36 -23.08 24.56
C PRO A 534 29.98 -21.81 23.93
N ARG A 535 29.58 -21.44 22.71
CA ARG A 535 30.01 -20.22 22.01
C ARG A 535 29.67 -18.98 22.83
N GLU A 536 28.43 -18.87 23.26
CA GLU A 536 27.91 -17.77 24.09
C GLU A 536 28.62 -17.71 25.44
N LYS A 537 28.72 -18.85 26.17
CA LYS A 537 29.43 -18.90 27.47
C LYS A 537 30.88 -18.44 27.33
N THR A 538 31.57 -18.84 26.26
CA THR A 538 32.96 -18.43 25.96
C THR A 538 33.06 -16.94 25.67
N LEU A 539 32.19 -16.39 24.83
CA LEU A 539 32.18 -14.96 24.50
C LEU A 539 31.94 -14.10 25.75
N TRP A 540 30.96 -14.47 26.57
CA TRP A 540 30.59 -13.70 27.76
C TRP A 540 31.69 -13.74 28.82
N ARG A 541 32.30 -14.92 29.06
CA ARG A 541 33.47 -15.02 29.94
C ARG A 541 34.67 -14.24 29.42
N LEU A 542 34.96 -14.30 28.12
CA LEU A 542 36.06 -13.53 27.51
C LEU A 542 35.85 -12.03 27.71
N LEU A 543 34.64 -11.51 27.49
CA LEU A 543 34.33 -10.09 27.68
C LEU A 543 34.44 -9.64 29.13
N HIS A 544 33.94 -10.45 30.07
CA HIS A 544 34.05 -10.13 31.49
C HIS A 544 35.50 -10.21 32.00
N GLU A 545 36.25 -11.25 31.62
CA GLU A 545 37.61 -11.48 32.10
C GLU A 545 38.65 -10.54 31.48
N SER A 546 38.43 -10.08 30.24
CA SER A 546 39.34 -9.14 29.55
C SER A 546 38.97 -7.66 29.72
N ALA A 547 37.71 -7.35 30.06
CA ALA A 547 37.11 -6.01 29.96
C ALA A 547 37.19 -5.37 28.56
N ALA A 548 37.45 -6.15 27.51
CA ALA A 548 37.50 -5.66 26.15
C ALA A 548 36.11 -5.24 25.64
N ALA A 549 36.07 -4.30 24.69
CA ALA A 549 34.83 -3.95 24.01
C ALA A 549 34.29 -5.15 23.22
N ALA A 550 32.96 -5.31 23.20
CA ALA A 550 32.26 -6.40 22.52
C ALA A 550 32.72 -6.61 21.06
N ARG A 551 32.91 -5.51 20.32
CA ARG A 551 33.41 -5.54 18.94
C ARG A 551 34.82 -6.12 18.85
N THR A 552 35.74 -5.70 19.73
CA THR A 552 37.12 -6.21 19.75
C THR A 552 37.18 -7.71 20.00
N ALA A 553 36.40 -8.25 20.94
CA ALA A 553 36.37 -9.70 21.17
C ALA A 553 35.77 -10.49 20.00
N LEU A 554 34.72 -9.96 19.35
CA LEU A 554 34.13 -10.57 18.16
C LEU A 554 35.06 -10.53 16.93
N SER A 555 35.96 -9.54 16.85
CA SER A 555 36.98 -9.41 15.80
C SER A 555 38.13 -10.42 15.89
N LEU A 556 38.27 -11.18 16.99
CA LEU A 556 39.31 -12.21 17.10
C LEU A 556 39.14 -13.31 16.04
N ASN A 557 40.27 -13.76 15.49
CA ASN A 557 40.38 -15.00 14.74
C ASN A 557 41.08 -16.08 15.57
N VAL A 558 41.08 -17.32 15.08
CA VAL A 558 41.74 -18.45 15.76
C VAL A 558 43.27 -18.32 15.71
N GLU A 559 43.82 -17.85 14.58
CA GLU A 559 45.26 -17.61 14.39
C GLU A 559 45.83 -16.46 15.25
N ASP A 560 44.96 -15.63 15.82
CA ASP A 560 45.33 -14.52 16.71
C ASP A 560 45.41 -14.93 18.20
N LEU A 561 45.17 -16.21 18.51
CA LEU A 561 45.12 -16.73 19.89
C LEU A 561 46.43 -17.41 20.30
N ASP A 562 46.95 -16.98 21.44
CA ASP A 562 47.96 -17.65 22.23
C ASP A 562 47.26 -18.32 23.42
N LEU A 563 46.89 -19.59 23.24
CA LEU A 563 46.13 -20.36 24.24
C LEU A 563 46.97 -20.67 25.49
N GLU A 564 48.28 -20.84 25.33
CA GLU A 564 49.23 -21.14 26.41
C GLU A 564 49.37 -19.93 27.35
N ASN A 565 49.67 -18.75 26.82
CA ASN A 565 49.81 -17.51 27.59
C ASN A 565 48.48 -16.79 27.85
N ARG A 566 47.36 -17.35 27.38
CA ARG A 566 45.98 -16.83 27.55
C ARG A 566 45.79 -15.41 27.00
N ARG A 567 46.28 -15.18 25.78
CA ARG A 567 46.33 -13.86 25.12
C ARG A 567 45.76 -13.92 23.71
N GLY A 568 45.16 -12.83 23.28
CA GLY A 568 44.70 -12.64 21.89
C GLY A 568 45.10 -11.26 21.37
N ARG A 569 45.22 -11.11 20.05
CA ARG A 569 45.55 -9.82 19.40
C ARG A 569 44.51 -9.45 18.36
N VAL A 570 44.14 -8.18 18.29
CA VAL A 570 43.22 -7.66 17.26
C VAL A 570 43.74 -6.32 16.77
N THR A 571 43.90 -6.18 15.45
CA THR A 571 44.21 -4.88 14.84
C THR A 571 42.93 -4.08 14.68
N THR A 572 42.84 -2.92 15.34
CA THR A 572 41.72 -1.98 15.22
C THR A 572 42.12 -0.76 14.41
N LYS A 573 41.14 0.10 14.03
CA LYS A 573 41.41 1.42 13.42
C LYS A 573 42.37 2.29 14.26
N ASN A 574 42.43 2.06 15.58
CA ASN A 574 43.24 2.83 16.52
C ASN A 574 44.55 2.09 16.89
N GLY A 575 44.96 1.08 16.10
CA GLY A 575 46.14 0.26 16.35
C GLY A 575 45.84 -1.11 16.97
N PRO A 576 46.89 -1.90 17.27
CA PRO A 576 46.77 -3.26 17.79
C PRO A 576 46.36 -3.27 19.27
N VAL A 577 45.25 -3.96 19.56
CA VAL A 577 44.74 -4.20 20.92
C VAL A 577 45.09 -5.63 21.33
N ARG A 578 45.63 -5.80 22.54
CA ARG A 578 45.85 -7.11 23.16
C ARG A 578 44.73 -7.40 24.14
N LEU A 579 44.22 -8.63 24.13
CA LEU A 579 43.27 -9.16 25.08
C LEU A 579 43.98 -10.22 25.93
N SER A 580 43.59 -10.35 27.19
CA SER A 580 43.98 -11.47 28.05
C SER A 580 42.77 -11.98 28.82
N TRP A 581 42.76 -13.27 29.15
CA TRP A 581 41.63 -13.92 29.82
C TRP A 581 42.09 -14.80 31.00
N ARG A 582 41.13 -15.21 31.84
CA ARG A 582 41.38 -16.00 33.06
C ARG A 582 40.89 -17.45 32.85
N SER A 583 40.86 -18.22 33.94
CA SER A 583 40.57 -19.65 33.93
C SER A 583 39.15 -20.02 33.47
N GLY A 584 38.20 -19.08 33.47
CA GLY A 584 36.85 -19.33 32.96
C GLY A 584 36.83 -19.43 31.44
N THR A 585 37.45 -18.48 30.73
CA THR A 585 37.61 -18.55 29.27
C THR A 585 38.56 -19.67 28.87
N ALA A 586 39.68 -19.84 29.59
CA ALA A 586 40.70 -20.84 29.23
C ALA A 586 40.19 -22.29 29.23
N ARG A 587 39.15 -22.64 30.01
CA ARG A 587 38.51 -23.96 29.97
C ARG A 587 37.61 -24.19 28.75
N LEU A 588 36.96 -23.13 28.25
CA LEU A 588 35.96 -23.23 27.18
C LEU A 588 36.57 -22.99 25.79
N LEU A 589 37.60 -22.14 25.71
CA LEU A 589 38.18 -21.69 24.45
C LEU A 589 38.79 -22.82 23.58
N PRO A 590 39.49 -23.84 24.14
CA PRO A 590 40.00 -24.97 23.34
C PRO A 590 38.88 -25.73 22.62
N HIS A 591 37.79 -26.04 23.34
CA HIS A 591 36.61 -26.71 22.78
C HIS A 591 35.90 -25.89 21.69
N LEU A 592 36.04 -24.56 21.70
CA LEU A 592 35.45 -23.67 20.68
C LEU A 592 36.29 -23.62 19.39
N VAL A 593 37.59 -23.87 19.47
CA VAL A 593 38.52 -23.84 18.33
C VAL A 593 38.93 -25.22 17.82
N GLU A 594 38.47 -26.29 18.47
CA GLU A 594 38.71 -27.68 18.07
C GLU A 594 38.44 -27.90 16.57
N GLY A 595 39.39 -28.53 15.88
CA GLY A 595 39.34 -28.76 14.43
C GLY A 595 39.52 -27.52 13.54
N ARG A 596 39.83 -26.34 14.08
CA ARG A 596 40.06 -25.10 13.31
C ARG A 596 41.42 -24.48 13.64
N THR A 597 42.14 -24.06 12.61
CA THR A 597 43.44 -23.37 12.76
C THR A 597 43.40 -21.90 12.35
N ARG A 598 42.33 -21.45 11.68
CA ARG A 598 42.21 -20.07 11.16
C ARG A 598 40.77 -19.58 10.99
N GLY A 599 40.61 -18.26 10.85
CA GLY A 599 39.34 -17.58 10.61
C GLY A 599 38.60 -17.19 11.89
N PRO A 600 37.37 -16.64 11.79
CA PRO A 600 36.70 -15.99 12.92
C PRO A 600 36.48 -16.91 14.13
N LEU A 601 36.83 -16.44 15.33
CA LEU A 601 36.70 -17.21 16.56
C LEU A 601 35.23 -17.57 16.84
N PHE A 602 34.36 -16.55 16.84
CA PHE A 602 32.93 -16.68 17.06
C PHE A 602 32.17 -16.69 15.74
N LEU A 603 31.57 -17.82 15.40
CA LEU A 603 30.80 -18.02 14.16
C LEU A 603 29.30 -17.88 14.38
N ALA A 604 28.57 -17.42 13.36
CA ALA A 604 27.11 -17.45 13.32
C ALA A 604 26.58 -18.91 13.18
N ASP A 605 25.31 -19.13 13.57
CA ASP A 605 24.69 -20.46 13.52
C ASP A 605 24.49 -21.00 12.10
N ARG A 606 24.23 -20.09 11.15
CA ARG A 606 23.86 -20.41 9.76
C ARG A 606 24.94 -19.90 8.80
N ARG A 607 25.11 -20.60 7.68
CA ARG A 607 25.89 -20.09 6.54
C ARG A 607 25.20 -18.84 5.96
N PRO A 608 25.95 -17.83 5.49
CA PRO A 608 25.38 -16.69 4.78
C PRO A 608 24.72 -17.16 3.48
N ALA A 609 23.66 -16.47 3.07
CA ALA A 609 23.02 -16.71 1.77
C ALA A 609 23.89 -16.12 0.64
N PRO A 610 23.88 -16.67 -0.59
CA PRO A 610 24.72 -16.19 -1.69
C PRO A 610 24.61 -14.69 -1.98
N ALA A 611 23.41 -14.11 -1.84
CA ALA A 611 23.15 -12.69 -2.03
C ALA A 611 23.68 -11.76 -0.91
N ARG A 612 24.27 -12.32 0.16
CA ARG A 612 24.80 -11.59 1.33
C ARG A 612 26.06 -12.25 1.90
N MET A 613 26.99 -12.64 1.03
CA MET A 613 28.29 -13.16 1.45
C MET A 613 29.10 -12.05 2.15
N PRO A 614 29.57 -12.25 3.39
CA PRO A 614 30.52 -11.35 4.04
C PRO A 614 31.91 -11.47 3.38
N GLY A 615 32.80 -10.53 3.68
CA GLY A 615 34.16 -10.53 3.13
C GLY A 615 34.98 -11.76 3.54
N PRO A 616 36.03 -12.15 2.80
CA PRO A 616 36.80 -13.36 3.09
C PRO A 616 37.35 -13.46 4.52
N ALA A 617 37.75 -12.33 5.12
CA ALA A 617 38.25 -12.27 6.50
C ALA A 617 37.17 -12.49 7.59
N ASP A 618 35.88 -12.47 7.20
CA ASP A 618 34.73 -12.72 8.07
C ASP A 618 34.07 -14.09 7.78
N LEU A 619 34.70 -14.94 6.97
CA LEU A 619 34.28 -16.31 6.68
C LEU A 619 35.23 -17.31 7.33
N CYS A 620 34.68 -18.34 7.99
CA CYS A 620 35.47 -19.50 8.39
C CYS A 620 35.71 -20.40 7.16
N PRO A 621 36.98 -20.68 6.80
CA PRO A 621 37.28 -21.48 5.61
C PRO A 621 36.79 -22.93 5.75
N ASP A 622 36.81 -23.47 6.96
CA ASP A 622 36.51 -24.89 7.21
C ASP A 622 34.99 -25.16 7.25
N THR A 623 34.20 -24.20 7.73
CA THR A 623 32.75 -24.38 7.94
C THR A 623 31.88 -23.60 6.95
N GLY A 624 32.42 -22.59 6.27
CA GLY A 624 31.68 -21.65 5.42
C GLY A 624 30.71 -20.74 6.18
N ARG A 625 30.79 -20.68 7.52
CA ARG A 625 29.96 -19.80 8.37
C ARG A 625 30.63 -18.43 8.53
N GLY A 626 29.81 -17.38 8.60
CA GLY A 626 30.29 -16.01 8.84
C GLY A 626 30.60 -15.72 10.31
N ARG A 627 31.38 -14.67 10.58
CA ARG A 627 31.60 -14.10 11.92
C ARG A 627 30.26 -13.73 12.58
N LEU A 628 30.15 -13.98 13.88
CA LEU A 628 29.01 -13.57 14.70
C LEU A 628 28.95 -12.03 14.79
N SER A 629 27.84 -11.43 14.35
CA SER A 629 27.68 -9.97 14.41
C SER A 629 27.44 -9.48 15.84
N TYR A 630 27.80 -8.21 16.10
CA TYR A 630 27.57 -7.58 17.40
C TYR A 630 26.08 -7.57 17.77
N GLU A 631 25.21 -7.29 16.81
CA GLU A 631 23.75 -7.21 17.01
C GLU A 631 23.18 -8.56 17.42
N ARG A 632 23.66 -9.66 16.82
CA ARG A 632 23.24 -11.02 17.18
C ARG A 632 23.78 -11.44 18.55
N ALA A 633 25.04 -11.12 18.85
CA ALA A 633 25.65 -11.40 20.15
C ALA A 633 24.95 -10.64 21.29
N GLU A 634 24.65 -9.35 21.08
CA GLU A 634 23.94 -8.48 22.02
C GLU A 634 22.49 -8.95 22.23
N TYR A 635 21.80 -9.37 21.16
CA TYR A 635 20.47 -9.98 21.25
C TYR A 635 20.47 -11.26 22.10
N LEU A 636 21.40 -12.18 21.84
CA LEU A 636 21.48 -13.45 22.57
C LEU A 636 21.80 -13.22 24.06
N PHE A 637 22.69 -12.28 24.36
CA PHE A 637 23.03 -11.93 25.74
C PHE A 637 21.84 -11.32 26.49
N LYS A 638 21.10 -10.39 25.88
CA LYS A 638 19.87 -9.82 26.46
C LYS A 638 18.81 -10.88 26.70
N GLN A 639 18.60 -11.78 25.73
CA GLN A 639 17.61 -12.84 25.88
C GLN A 639 17.95 -13.78 27.05
N ALA A 640 19.21 -14.17 27.21
CA ALA A 640 19.65 -15.03 28.30
C ALA A 640 19.66 -14.35 29.67
N THR A 641 19.97 -13.04 29.71
CA THR A 641 20.01 -12.26 30.97
C THR A 641 18.68 -11.63 31.36
N ARG A 642 17.63 -11.72 30.52
CA ARG A 642 16.32 -11.15 30.82
C ARG A 642 15.71 -11.63 32.17
N PRO A 643 15.87 -12.90 32.59
CA PRO A 643 15.43 -13.35 33.92
C PRO A 643 16.35 -12.91 35.07
N LEU A 644 17.57 -12.45 34.78
CA LEU A 644 18.60 -12.06 35.76
C LEU A 644 18.60 -10.55 36.04
N ASP A 645 18.03 -9.75 35.13
CA ASP A 645 17.88 -8.31 35.24
C ASP A 645 16.55 -7.96 35.94
N PRO A 646 16.58 -7.30 37.12
CA PRO A 646 15.36 -6.90 37.85
C PRO A 646 14.41 -5.99 37.06
N SER A 647 14.88 -5.31 36.01
CA SER A 647 14.03 -4.49 35.13
C SER A 647 13.32 -5.29 34.03
N GLY A 648 13.66 -6.58 33.85
CA GLY A 648 13.12 -7.44 32.79
C GLY A 648 13.54 -7.05 31.36
N ALA A 649 14.52 -6.15 31.21
CA ALA A 649 15.02 -5.68 29.91
C ALA A 649 16.20 -6.51 29.36
N GLY A 650 16.99 -7.10 30.25
CA GLY A 650 18.20 -7.87 29.94
C GLY A 650 19.45 -6.97 29.91
N TYR A 651 20.56 -7.50 30.42
CA TYR A 651 21.84 -6.79 30.45
C TYR A 651 22.47 -6.65 29.05
N THR A 652 23.32 -5.63 28.89
CA THR A 652 24.07 -5.37 27.64
C THR A 652 25.48 -5.94 27.69
N LEU A 653 26.08 -6.29 26.54
CA LEU A 653 27.48 -6.76 26.52
C LEU A 653 28.45 -5.67 27.02
N HIS A 654 28.07 -4.39 26.86
CA HIS A 654 28.79 -3.25 27.42
C HIS A 654 28.75 -3.23 28.96
N GLN A 655 27.61 -3.52 29.59
CA GLN A 655 27.58 -3.68 31.06
C GLN A 655 28.47 -4.84 31.49
N LEU A 656 28.42 -5.99 30.81
CA LEU A 656 29.25 -7.14 31.15
C LEU A 656 30.75 -6.83 31.15
N SER A 657 31.25 -6.14 30.11
CA SER A 657 32.67 -5.75 30.03
C SER A 657 33.09 -4.74 31.11
N HIS A 658 32.15 -3.95 31.64
CA HIS A 658 32.36 -2.99 32.74
C HIS A 658 31.99 -3.53 34.13
N SER A 659 31.59 -4.81 34.24
CA SER A 659 31.25 -5.45 35.51
C SER A 659 32.42 -6.19 36.17
N ARG A 660 33.63 -6.01 35.63
CA ARG A 660 34.87 -6.53 36.20
C ARG A 660 35.24 -5.74 37.46
N ARG A 661 35.51 -6.44 38.56
CA ARG A 661 36.30 -5.92 39.68
C ARG A 661 37.78 -6.13 39.41
#